data_AF-A0A355IUC9-F1
#
_entry.id   AF-A0A355IUC9-F1
#
_cell.length_a   1.000
_cell.length_b   1.000
_cell.length_c   1.000
_cell.angle_alpha   90.00
_cell.angle_beta   90.00
_cell.angle_gamma   90.00
#
_symmetry.space_group_name_H-M   'P 1'
#
loop_
_entity.id
_entity.type
_entity.pdbx_description
1 polymer ?
#
loop_
_entity_poly.entity_id
_entity_poly.type
_entity_poly.pdbx_seq_one_letter_code
_entity_poly.pdbx_strand_id
1 'polypeptide(L)'
;MKLKLLSFVFIILGVTSFAQIPVGEWTNYQSYRSASRLVDTGDLIYCAGNGGLFTYNKTDNSVQKLSSINGLSDVGVEALAYGAENDVVLVAYENSNIDLIYGKDIYNLSDIKRKQIMGNKAINKVMFDGAMAYLSCGFGIVVINTEKKEIKDTWYIAEGGAHLTVYDMASDGTYLYAATAEGIYRALASEPNLQDYSNWQRFSNLHPNGRFTQIENLNGKIIVCYSPASGNDELYILDNGNWTRAFTEISKVYDMTVAFNDRIIISNNGDVYIFAENGTIIEKIYMYVFADSQSQGIDPRCTLLNSDGTYWIADNLYGLVRKKGEVSEQVSPGGPVDNSIFSLSISEGNLWVASGGRDAAWGNLWNQARFQKYSAGTWSVFDYSKYSIMSGFHDIVCIVADPNDPEHVFAGCWGAGVLEFQGDELIEHHSYHNSTLQSVIPNANFVAIGGMAFDKEGTLWVNNGGVSKVLSSYKNGEWKSYSLPDIANGPNFGNIVITDDGDKWIALSNRNKDIYVVKGENEARQWQRNIAYFSNGSEEIYLPMHDVYSIALDRESAVWVGSAAGVAVYDEPSRIWNSTEQDPLARYARQPGLELGDGIYHPLLASETVTAIAVDGGNRKWCGTKANGVFLISEDGEKELEHFTVDNSPLLSNEITSIVINDQRGEVFFGTSEGLISYMGVATEPEKAFTDVYVFPNPVRETYDGPIVVTGLMEDTDVKITDISGNLVFHGTSFGGQISWDGKNRNGNRCHTGVYLVFLNNKTGEETLVTKVLFIH
;
A
#
# COMPACT_ATOMS: atom_id res chain seq x y z
N MET A 1 18.47 56.92 38.79
CA MET A 1 17.95 55.56 39.06
C MET A 1 17.31 55.06 37.76
N LYS A 2 18.00 54.20 37.00
CA LYS A 2 17.52 53.68 35.71
C LYS A 2 16.78 52.37 35.97
N LEU A 3 15.47 52.33 35.75
CA LEU A 3 14.69 51.09 35.72
C LEU A 3 15.01 50.35 34.41
N LYS A 4 15.60 49.15 34.51
CA LYS A 4 15.73 48.22 33.39
C LYS A 4 14.42 47.44 33.27
N LEU A 5 13.75 47.57 32.14
CA LEU A 5 12.63 46.73 31.72
C LEU A 5 13.24 45.39 31.26
N LEU A 6 12.89 44.29 31.93
CA LEU A 6 13.27 42.94 31.53
C LEU A 6 12.13 42.37 30.68
N SER A 7 12.29 42.32 29.35
CA SER A 7 11.38 41.57 28.48
C SER A 7 11.66 40.08 28.62
N PHE A 8 10.67 39.33 29.14
CA PHE A 8 10.70 37.87 29.18
C PHE A 8 10.19 37.36 27.83
N VAL A 9 11.09 36.83 27.00
CA VAL A 9 10.73 36.14 25.75
C VAL A 9 10.25 34.74 26.14
N PHE A 10 8.95 34.49 25.99
CA PHE A 10 8.36 33.16 26.18
C PHE A 10 8.61 32.36 24.89
N ILE A 11 9.67 31.54 24.88
CA ILE A 11 9.90 30.55 23.82
C ILE A 11 8.90 29.41 24.06
N ILE A 12 7.83 29.37 23.27
CA ILE A 12 6.96 28.19 23.17
C ILE A 12 7.74 27.17 22.35
N LEU A 13 8.48 26.30 23.02
CA LEU A 13 8.94 25.05 22.45
C LEU A 13 7.70 24.20 22.23
N GLY A 14 7.22 24.13 20.99
CA GLY A 14 6.20 23.19 20.57
C GLY A 14 6.77 21.78 20.67
N VAL A 15 6.59 21.13 21.82
CA VAL A 15 6.81 19.69 21.93
C VAL A 15 5.69 19.03 21.16
N THR A 16 5.98 18.54 19.95
CA THR A 16 5.09 17.66 19.22
C THR A 16 4.99 16.35 20.01
N SER A 17 3.97 16.21 20.86
CA SER A 17 3.67 14.90 21.44
C SER A 17 3.05 14.05 20.33
N PHE A 18 3.79 13.06 19.84
CA PHE A 18 3.17 12.00 19.05
C PHE A 18 2.37 11.13 20.03
N ALA A 19 1.05 11.12 19.89
CA ALA A 19 0.24 10.13 20.57
C ALA A 19 0.69 8.74 20.11
N GLN A 20 0.86 7.81 21.05
CA GLN A 20 1.15 6.42 20.72
C GLN A 20 -0.09 5.84 20.03
N ILE A 21 0.09 5.22 18.86
CA ILE A 21 -0.97 4.48 18.19
C ILE A 21 -1.35 3.31 19.11
N PRO A 22 -2.62 3.16 19.50
CA PRO A 22 -3.05 2.05 20.35
C PRO A 22 -2.79 0.69 19.68
N VAL A 23 -2.51 -0.33 20.48
CA VAL A 23 -2.44 -1.72 20.02
C VAL A 23 -3.77 -2.12 19.38
N GLY A 24 -3.71 -2.76 18.21
CA GLY A 24 -4.88 -3.17 17.43
C GLY A 24 -5.31 -2.16 16.36
N GLU A 25 -4.71 -0.96 16.33
CA GLU A 25 -5.06 0.07 15.36
C GLU A 25 -4.22 -0.04 14.08
N TRP A 26 -4.82 0.41 12.98
CA TRP A 26 -4.20 0.43 11.65
C TRP A 26 -3.76 1.85 11.27
N THR A 27 -2.69 1.97 10.48
CA THR A 27 -2.27 3.25 9.89
C THR A 27 -2.06 3.13 8.39
N ASN A 28 -2.67 4.04 7.62
CA ASN A 28 -2.55 4.09 6.18
C ASN A 28 -1.40 5.03 5.73
N TYR A 29 -0.50 4.50 4.91
CA TYR A 29 0.65 5.19 4.32
C TYR A 29 0.57 5.30 2.79
N GLN A 30 -0.61 5.35 2.19
CA GLN A 30 -0.75 5.50 0.74
C GLN A 30 -0.31 6.89 0.23
N SER A 31 0.10 6.93 -1.05
CA SER A 31 0.52 8.14 -1.78
C SER A 31 -0.67 8.98 -2.24
N TYR A 32 -0.62 10.29 -1.95
CA TYR A 32 -1.57 11.28 -2.48
C TYR A 32 -0.91 12.26 -3.46
N ARG A 33 0.23 11.86 -4.04
CA ARG A 33 1.02 12.71 -4.93
C ARG A 33 0.39 12.88 -6.32
N SER A 34 -0.49 11.97 -6.71
CA SER A 34 -1.32 12.07 -7.92
C SER A 34 -2.79 12.20 -7.55
N ALA A 35 -3.55 12.90 -8.39
CA ALA A 35 -5.00 13.03 -8.29
C ALA A 35 -5.66 12.85 -9.67
N SER A 36 -6.85 12.25 -9.69
CA SER A 36 -7.56 11.87 -10.91
C SER A 36 -8.98 12.44 -11.01
N ARG A 37 -9.67 12.67 -9.88
CA ARG A 37 -11.07 13.14 -9.83
C ARG A 37 -11.28 14.14 -8.70
N LEU A 38 -12.20 15.08 -8.94
CA LEU A 38 -12.65 16.06 -7.95
C LEU A 38 -14.17 16.13 -7.91
N VAL A 39 -14.72 16.38 -6.74
CA VAL A 39 -16.08 16.95 -6.60
C VAL A 39 -16.09 18.05 -5.56
N ASP A 40 -16.94 19.05 -5.79
CA ASP A 40 -17.17 20.17 -4.89
C ASP A 40 -18.56 20.03 -4.25
N THR A 41 -18.62 19.94 -2.91
CA THR A 41 -19.87 19.83 -2.14
C THR A 41 -20.27 21.15 -1.46
N GLY A 42 -19.71 22.28 -1.90
CA GLY A 42 -19.85 23.59 -1.26
C GLY A 42 -18.75 23.85 -0.23
N ASP A 43 -18.77 23.13 0.90
CA ASP A 43 -17.80 23.34 1.99
C ASP A 43 -16.52 22.51 1.83
N LEU A 44 -16.61 21.36 1.15
CA LEU A 44 -15.52 20.43 0.96
C LEU A 44 -15.18 20.26 -0.53
N ILE A 45 -13.90 20.07 -0.82
CA ILE A 45 -13.44 19.45 -2.06
C ILE A 45 -13.09 18.01 -1.73
N TYR A 46 -13.75 17.06 -2.36
CA TYR A 46 -13.31 15.66 -2.35
C TYR A 46 -12.36 15.45 -3.53
N CYS A 47 -11.24 14.80 -3.25
CA CYS A 47 -10.20 14.52 -4.23
C CYS A 47 -9.83 13.04 -4.17
N ALA A 48 -9.93 12.37 -5.32
CA ALA A 48 -9.45 11.01 -5.48
C ALA A 48 -8.02 11.03 -6.03
N GLY A 49 -7.10 10.34 -5.35
CA GLY A 49 -5.75 10.06 -5.82
C GLY A 49 -5.43 8.57 -5.79
N ASN A 50 -4.21 8.21 -6.17
CA ASN A 50 -3.76 6.80 -6.16
C ASN A 50 -3.86 6.17 -4.76
N GLY A 51 -3.75 6.98 -3.70
CA GLY A 51 -3.86 6.54 -2.31
C GLY A 51 -5.25 6.62 -1.72
N GLY A 52 -6.27 6.68 -2.56
CA GLY A 52 -7.67 6.75 -2.14
C GLY A 52 -8.20 8.18 -2.10
N LEU A 53 -9.23 8.38 -1.27
CA LEU A 53 -10.02 9.60 -1.23
C LEU A 53 -9.54 10.50 -0.08
N PHE A 54 -9.55 11.81 -0.27
CA PHE A 54 -9.39 12.76 0.82
C PHE A 54 -10.26 13.98 0.61
N THR A 55 -10.54 14.70 1.69
CA THR A 55 -11.30 15.94 1.66
C THR A 55 -10.39 17.11 2.02
N TYR A 56 -10.69 18.25 1.42
CA TYR A 56 -10.18 19.55 1.81
C TYR A 56 -11.34 20.44 2.24
N ASN A 57 -11.29 20.96 3.45
CA ASN A 57 -12.28 21.89 3.97
C ASN A 57 -11.92 23.33 3.62
N LYS A 58 -12.78 24.02 2.88
CA LYS A 58 -12.53 25.39 2.40
C LYS A 58 -12.61 26.45 3.48
N THR A 59 -13.18 26.13 4.64
CA THR A 59 -13.38 27.08 5.74
C THR A 59 -12.15 27.17 6.63
N ASP A 60 -11.54 26.04 6.97
CA ASP A 60 -10.39 25.97 7.89
C ASP A 60 -9.10 25.45 7.24
N ASN A 61 -9.15 25.11 5.95
CA ASN A 61 -8.07 24.52 5.16
C ASN A 61 -7.58 23.15 5.65
N SER A 62 -8.39 22.45 6.47
CA SER A 62 -8.03 21.11 6.95
C SER A 62 -8.13 20.08 5.83
N VAL A 63 -7.22 19.10 5.88
CA VAL A 63 -7.19 17.95 4.98
C VAL A 63 -7.47 16.69 5.79
N GLN A 64 -8.44 15.89 5.35
CA GLN A 64 -8.78 14.62 6.00
C GLN A 64 -8.72 13.47 4.99
N LYS A 65 -7.90 12.46 5.29
CA LYS A 65 -7.84 11.22 4.50
C LYS A 65 -9.07 10.35 4.76
N LEU A 66 -9.60 9.74 3.71
CA LEU A 66 -10.65 8.73 3.77
C LEU A 66 -10.07 7.39 3.27
N SER A 67 -10.26 6.33 4.03
CA SER A 67 -9.73 4.98 3.76
C SER A 67 -10.61 3.91 4.40
N SER A 68 -10.25 2.65 4.19
CA SER A 68 -10.87 1.50 4.86
C SER A 68 -10.90 1.64 6.39
N ILE A 69 -9.90 2.30 6.99
CA ILE A 69 -9.80 2.56 8.43
C ILE A 69 -10.97 3.44 8.93
N ASN A 70 -11.44 4.38 8.10
CA ASN A 70 -12.51 5.30 8.47
C ASN A 70 -13.82 5.08 7.70
N GLY A 71 -13.99 3.87 7.15
CA GLY A 71 -15.28 3.35 6.71
C GLY A 71 -15.48 3.26 5.19
N LEU A 72 -14.49 3.61 4.37
CA LEU A 72 -14.57 3.27 2.94
C LEU A 72 -14.54 1.75 2.76
N SER A 73 -15.26 1.25 1.77
CA SER A 73 -15.43 -0.20 1.58
C SER A 73 -14.39 -0.83 0.66
N ASP A 74 -13.60 -0.03 -0.06
CA ASP A 74 -12.59 -0.48 -1.01
C ASP A 74 -11.53 0.62 -1.30
N VAL A 75 -10.52 0.28 -2.09
CA VAL A 75 -9.46 1.18 -2.61
C VAL A 75 -9.55 1.30 -4.15
N GLY A 76 -8.78 2.22 -4.75
CA GLY A 76 -8.81 2.45 -6.20
C GLY A 76 -10.08 3.16 -6.65
N VAL A 77 -10.19 4.47 -6.38
CA VAL A 77 -11.36 5.27 -6.78
C VAL A 77 -11.28 5.61 -8.27
N GLU A 78 -12.23 5.11 -9.05
CA GLU A 78 -12.30 5.27 -10.50
C GLU A 78 -13.21 6.44 -10.92
N ALA A 79 -14.37 6.57 -10.25
CA ALA A 79 -15.31 7.65 -10.49
C ALA A 79 -15.84 8.26 -9.18
N LEU A 80 -16.08 9.57 -9.23
CA LEU A 80 -16.52 10.38 -8.11
C LEU A 80 -17.54 11.40 -8.60
N ALA A 81 -18.70 11.49 -7.95
CA ALA A 81 -19.75 12.45 -8.30
C ALA A 81 -20.51 12.93 -7.07
N TYR A 82 -21.02 14.15 -7.13
CA TYR A 82 -21.83 14.75 -6.06
C TYR A 82 -23.26 15.00 -6.54
N GLY A 83 -24.23 14.52 -5.77
CA GLY A 83 -25.66 14.74 -5.96
C GLY A 83 -26.20 15.75 -4.96
N ALA A 84 -26.42 16.99 -5.39
CA ALA A 84 -26.82 18.09 -4.52
C ALA A 84 -28.20 17.95 -3.89
N GLU A 85 -29.16 17.24 -4.53
CA GLU A 85 -30.52 17.10 -4.00
C GLU A 85 -30.56 16.30 -2.69
N ASN A 86 -29.74 15.24 -2.60
CA ASN A 86 -29.66 14.36 -1.43
C ASN A 86 -28.38 14.55 -0.62
N ASP A 87 -27.57 15.56 -0.96
CA ASP A 87 -26.25 15.82 -0.35
C ASP A 87 -25.39 14.54 -0.24
N VAL A 88 -25.19 13.87 -1.38
CA VAL A 88 -24.52 12.57 -1.45
C VAL A 88 -23.30 12.62 -2.34
N VAL A 89 -22.17 12.13 -1.84
CA VAL A 89 -20.99 11.82 -2.68
C VAL A 89 -21.02 10.34 -3.02
N LEU A 90 -21.05 10.03 -4.31
CA LEU A 90 -20.94 8.66 -4.81
C LEU A 90 -19.48 8.39 -5.20
N VAL A 91 -18.92 7.35 -4.60
CA VAL A 91 -17.57 6.85 -4.87
C VAL A 91 -17.72 5.50 -5.57
N ALA A 92 -17.16 5.35 -6.76
CA ALA A 92 -17.11 4.07 -7.47
C ALA A 92 -15.66 3.60 -7.58
N TYR A 93 -15.43 2.35 -7.22
CA TYR A 93 -14.11 1.74 -7.18
C TYR A 93 -13.80 0.95 -8.46
N GLU A 94 -12.52 0.67 -8.72
CA GLU A 94 -12.05 -0.10 -9.88
C GLU A 94 -12.71 -1.50 -9.96
N ASN A 95 -12.97 -2.13 -8.81
CA ASN A 95 -13.67 -3.41 -8.71
C ASN A 95 -15.21 -3.32 -8.84
N SER A 96 -15.72 -2.14 -9.20
CA SER A 96 -17.15 -1.82 -9.34
C SER A 96 -17.95 -1.88 -8.03
N ASN A 97 -17.29 -1.81 -6.87
CA ASN A 97 -17.98 -1.48 -5.62
C ASN A 97 -18.37 -0.01 -5.63
N ILE A 98 -19.34 0.35 -4.78
CA ILE A 98 -19.84 1.72 -4.67
C ILE A 98 -20.03 2.05 -3.19
N ASP A 99 -19.57 3.22 -2.79
CA ASP A 99 -19.95 3.85 -1.53
C ASP A 99 -20.77 5.12 -1.78
N LEU A 100 -21.83 5.27 -0.99
CA LEU A 100 -22.65 6.48 -0.91
C LEU A 100 -22.35 7.18 0.42
N ILE A 101 -21.75 8.36 0.36
CA ILE A 101 -21.33 9.14 1.53
C ILE A 101 -22.34 10.26 1.78
N TYR A 102 -22.98 10.24 2.96
CA TYR A 102 -23.91 11.26 3.45
C TYR A 102 -23.31 11.90 4.71
N GLY A 103 -22.60 13.02 4.54
CA GLY A 103 -21.84 13.62 5.64
C GLY A 103 -20.77 12.67 6.18
N LYS A 104 -21.02 12.03 7.33
CA LYS A 104 -20.12 11.05 7.96
C LYS A 104 -20.56 9.59 7.75
N ASP A 105 -21.79 9.38 7.29
CA ASP A 105 -22.33 8.04 7.12
C ASP A 105 -21.95 7.51 5.74
N ILE A 106 -21.31 6.34 5.71
CA ILE A 106 -20.92 5.65 4.48
C ILE A 106 -21.81 4.42 4.33
N TYR A 107 -22.46 4.30 3.17
CA TYR A 107 -23.29 3.15 2.83
C TYR A 107 -22.71 2.42 1.62
N ASN A 108 -22.34 1.16 1.82
CA ASN A 108 -21.84 0.32 0.75
C ASN A 108 -22.96 -0.29 -0.10
N LEU A 109 -22.84 -0.15 -1.42
CA LEU A 109 -23.73 -0.75 -2.42
C LEU A 109 -22.94 -1.69 -3.35
N SER A 110 -22.59 -2.86 -2.84
CA SER A 110 -21.75 -3.86 -3.53
C SER A 110 -22.46 -4.72 -4.59
N ASP A 111 -23.68 -4.39 -4.96
CA ASP A 111 -24.53 -5.15 -5.88
C ASP A 111 -23.86 -5.34 -7.25
N ILE A 112 -23.25 -4.29 -7.82
CA ILE A 112 -22.53 -4.40 -9.09
C ILE A 112 -21.29 -5.29 -8.89
N LYS A 113 -20.42 -5.04 -7.90
CA LYS A 113 -19.25 -5.88 -7.57
C LYS A 113 -19.61 -7.37 -7.49
N ARG A 114 -20.67 -7.74 -6.77
CA ARG A 114 -21.08 -9.15 -6.55
C ARG A 114 -21.75 -9.80 -7.75
N LYS A 115 -22.45 -9.03 -8.59
CA LYS A 115 -23.18 -9.58 -9.74
C LYS A 115 -22.22 -10.11 -10.81
N GLN A 116 -22.48 -11.33 -11.29
CA GLN A 116 -21.78 -11.90 -12.42
C GLN A 116 -22.33 -11.27 -13.71
N ILE A 117 -21.55 -10.39 -14.33
CA ILE A 117 -21.88 -9.70 -15.58
C ILE A 117 -20.78 -10.06 -16.58
N MET A 118 -21.18 -10.50 -17.77
CA MET A 118 -20.22 -10.82 -18.83
C MET A 118 -19.57 -9.54 -19.35
N GLY A 119 -18.24 -9.52 -19.43
CA GLY A 119 -17.48 -8.40 -19.96
C GLY A 119 -17.00 -7.41 -18.90
N ASN A 120 -16.81 -6.15 -19.31
CA ASN A 120 -16.23 -5.10 -18.50
C ASN A 120 -17.28 -4.45 -17.58
N LYS A 121 -17.01 -4.41 -16.27
CA LYS A 121 -17.89 -3.82 -15.24
C LYS A 121 -17.49 -2.41 -14.80
N ALA A 122 -16.38 -1.87 -15.33
CA ALA A 122 -15.87 -0.55 -14.98
C ALA A 122 -16.99 0.51 -15.01
N ILE A 123 -17.00 1.36 -13.99
CA ILE A 123 -17.89 2.51 -13.87
C ILE A 123 -17.09 3.73 -14.30
N ASN A 124 -17.35 4.24 -15.51
CA ASN A 124 -16.53 5.25 -16.16
C ASN A 124 -16.81 6.67 -15.65
N LYS A 125 -18.09 7.04 -15.54
CA LYS A 125 -18.54 8.37 -15.07
C LYS A 125 -19.95 8.29 -14.49
N VAL A 126 -20.29 9.25 -13.64
CA VAL A 126 -21.59 9.32 -12.95
C VAL A 126 -22.21 10.68 -13.17
N MET A 127 -23.43 10.69 -13.72
CA MET A 127 -24.27 11.88 -13.87
C MET A 127 -25.38 11.83 -12.83
N PHE A 128 -25.66 12.94 -12.15
CA PHE A 128 -26.84 13.10 -11.31
C PHE A 128 -27.94 13.86 -12.05
N ASP A 129 -29.18 13.37 -11.96
CA ASP A 129 -30.39 14.13 -12.31
C ASP A 129 -31.39 13.95 -11.17
N GLY A 130 -31.47 14.99 -10.34
CA GLY A 130 -32.14 14.95 -9.04
C GLY A 130 -31.63 13.84 -8.12
N ALA A 131 -32.55 13.06 -7.54
CA ALA A 131 -32.26 11.94 -6.65
C ALA A 131 -31.67 10.69 -7.35
N MET A 132 -31.56 10.68 -8.68
CA MET A 132 -31.07 9.54 -9.46
C MET A 132 -29.62 9.76 -9.88
N ALA A 133 -28.79 8.74 -9.66
CA ALA A 133 -27.43 8.67 -10.21
C ALA A 133 -27.40 7.69 -11.39
N TYR A 134 -26.90 8.13 -12.53
CA TYR A 134 -26.75 7.34 -13.76
C TYR A 134 -25.27 7.00 -13.92
N LEU A 135 -24.95 5.73 -13.77
CA LEU A 135 -23.60 5.20 -13.89
C LEU A 135 -23.39 4.75 -15.33
N SER A 136 -22.42 5.39 -15.99
CA SER A 136 -21.93 4.98 -17.30
C SER A 136 -20.98 3.80 -17.13
N CYS A 137 -21.39 2.60 -17.52
CA CYS A 137 -20.64 1.37 -17.27
C CYS A 137 -20.05 0.75 -18.54
N GLY A 138 -19.08 -0.15 -18.38
CA GLY A 138 -18.50 -0.97 -19.46
C GLY A 138 -19.48 -1.89 -20.19
N PHE A 139 -20.71 -2.03 -19.70
CA PHE A 139 -21.72 -2.92 -20.26
C PHE A 139 -23.07 -2.24 -20.57
N GLY A 140 -23.28 -1.00 -20.16
CA GLY A 140 -24.56 -0.30 -20.25
C GLY A 140 -24.65 0.84 -19.24
N ILE A 141 -25.87 1.19 -18.84
CA ILE A 141 -26.13 2.24 -17.84
C ILE A 141 -26.79 1.61 -16.61
N VAL A 142 -26.33 1.96 -15.40
CA VAL A 142 -27.00 1.55 -14.16
C VAL A 142 -27.61 2.78 -13.49
N VAL A 143 -28.86 2.68 -13.04
CA VAL A 143 -29.54 3.78 -12.35
C VAL A 143 -29.66 3.45 -10.87
N ILE A 144 -29.16 4.35 -10.03
CA ILE A 144 -29.25 4.25 -8.58
C ILE A 144 -30.23 5.29 -8.07
N ASN A 145 -31.17 4.86 -7.23
CA ASN A 145 -31.96 5.78 -6.42
C ASN A 145 -31.19 6.05 -5.12
N THR A 146 -30.70 7.28 -4.97
CA THR A 146 -29.87 7.64 -3.81
C THR A 146 -30.66 7.98 -2.55
N GLU A 147 -31.98 8.22 -2.62
CA GLU A 147 -32.80 8.28 -1.40
C GLU A 147 -33.01 6.89 -0.80
N LYS A 148 -33.31 5.91 -1.66
CA LYS A 148 -33.61 4.53 -1.26
C LYS A 148 -32.36 3.67 -1.10
N LYS A 149 -31.21 4.15 -1.58
CA LYS A 149 -29.92 3.44 -1.56
C LYS A 149 -29.98 2.09 -2.28
N GLU A 150 -30.65 2.06 -3.43
CA GLU A 150 -30.87 0.84 -4.23
C GLU A 150 -30.54 1.04 -5.71
N ILE A 151 -30.15 -0.03 -6.39
CA ILE A 151 -30.13 -0.07 -7.86
C ILE A 151 -31.59 -0.11 -8.32
N LYS A 152 -32.02 0.96 -8.98
CA LYS A 152 -33.37 1.11 -9.53
C LYS A 152 -33.54 0.33 -10.84
N ASP A 153 -32.56 0.45 -11.74
CA ASP A 153 -32.65 -0.12 -13.09
C ASP A 153 -31.27 -0.37 -13.73
N THR A 154 -31.24 -1.13 -14.82
CA THR A 154 -30.05 -1.36 -15.67
C THR A 154 -30.46 -1.36 -17.13
N TRP A 155 -29.84 -0.49 -17.94
CA TRP A 155 -30.20 -0.26 -19.34
C TRP A 155 -29.12 -0.76 -20.29
N TYR A 156 -29.52 -1.66 -21.20
CA TYR A 156 -28.70 -2.13 -22.31
C TYR A 156 -29.19 -1.44 -23.58
N ILE A 157 -28.57 -0.32 -23.94
CA ILE A 157 -29.10 0.64 -24.92
C ILE A 157 -28.76 0.31 -26.38
N ALA A 158 -27.87 -0.66 -26.61
CA ALA A 158 -27.48 -1.07 -27.95
C ALA A 158 -28.54 -1.97 -28.60
N GLU A 159 -28.51 -2.06 -29.93
CA GLU A 159 -29.45 -2.87 -30.69
C GLU A 159 -29.48 -4.33 -30.20
N GLY A 160 -30.68 -4.86 -29.94
CA GLY A 160 -30.88 -6.21 -29.42
C GLY A 160 -30.56 -6.37 -27.92
N GLY A 161 -30.31 -5.27 -27.20
CA GLY A 161 -29.94 -5.31 -25.78
C GLY A 161 -28.51 -5.80 -25.54
N ALA A 162 -27.61 -5.58 -26.51
CA ALA A 162 -26.21 -5.99 -26.40
C ALA A 162 -25.44 -5.16 -25.35
N HIS A 163 -24.37 -5.74 -24.81
CA HIS A 163 -23.44 -5.04 -23.95
C HIS A 163 -22.69 -3.96 -24.75
N LEU A 164 -22.74 -2.72 -24.27
CA LEU A 164 -22.06 -1.59 -24.89
C LEU A 164 -21.44 -0.72 -23.81
N THR A 165 -20.15 -0.43 -23.95
CA THR A 165 -19.47 0.52 -23.06
C THR A 165 -20.05 1.91 -23.24
N VAL A 166 -20.58 2.45 -22.15
CA VAL A 166 -21.00 3.84 -22.02
C VAL A 166 -19.94 4.56 -21.21
N TYR A 167 -19.36 5.61 -21.78
CA TYR A 167 -18.28 6.36 -21.14
C TYR A 167 -18.81 7.53 -20.31
N ASP A 168 -19.87 8.18 -20.78
CA ASP A 168 -20.40 9.39 -20.16
C ASP A 168 -21.86 9.66 -20.57
N MET A 169 -22.57 10.45 -19.77
CA MET A 169 -23.97 10.82 -19.99
C MET A 169 -24.24 12.30 -19.70
N ALA A 170 -25.17 12.88 -20.45
CA ALA A 170 -25.68 14.23 -20.23
C ALA A 170 -27.21 14.28 -20.38
N SER A 171 -27.84 15.28 -19.78
CA SER A 171 -29.28 15.56 -19.91
C SER A 171 -29.49 17.01 -20.31
N ASP A 172 -30.39 17.26 -21.28
CA ASP A 172 -30.91 18.60 -21.60
C ASP A 172 -32.27 18.88 -20.93
N GLY A 173 -32.72 17.98 -20.03
CA GLY A 173 -34.02 18.01 -19.38
C GLY A 173 -35.17 17.45 -20.23
N THR A 174 -34.98 17.30 -21.55
CA THR A 174 -35.94 16.63 -22.44
C THR A 174 -35.45 15.23 -22.83
N TYR A 175 -34.17 15.11 -23.12
CA TYR A 175 -33.50 13.91 -23.57
C TYR A 175 -32.29 13.59 -22.69
N LEU A 176 -32.08 12.29 -22.50
CA LEU A 176 -30.81 11.73 -22.03
C LEU A 176 -29.93 11.40 -23.23
N TYR A 177 -28.66 11.71 -23.13
CA TYR A 177 -27.65 11.42 -24.14
C TYR A 177 -26.55 10.55 -23.53
N ALA A 178 -26.05 9.60 -24.32
CA ALA A 178 -24.98 8.69 -23.91
C ALA A 178 -23.85 8.72 -24.95
N ALA A 179 -22.62 9.01 -24.49
CA ALA A 179 -21.40 8.83 -25.26
C ALA A 179 -20.89 7.39 -25.07
N THR A 180 -20.71 6.67 -26.17
CA THR A 180 -20.46 5.21 -26.12
C THR A 180 -19.28 4.80 -26.98
N ALA A 181 -18.88 3.53 -26.86
CA ALA A 181 -17.91 2.93 -27.77
C ALA A 181 -18.37 2.90 -29.24
N GLU A 182 -19.68 3.00 -29.51
CA GLU A 182 -20.28 2.85 -30.84
C GLU A 182 -21.32 3.94 -31.13
N GLY A 183 -20.87 5.19 -31.16
CA GLY A 183 -21.67 6.37 -31.48
C GLY A 183 -22.28 7.05 -30.26
N ILE A 184 -23.24 7.93 -30.52
CA ILE A 184 -23.98 8.67 -29.50
C ILE A 184 -25.43 8.19 -29.54
N TYR A 185 -25.99 7.88 -28.37
CA TYR A 185 -27.38 7.47 -28.21
C TYR A 185 -28.18 8.54 -27.49
N ARG A 186 -29.50 8.59 -27.76
CA ARG A 186 -30.43 9.50 -27.11
C ARG A 186 -31.78 8.84 -26.85
N ALA A 187 -32.39 9.11 -25.70
CA ALA A 187 -33.77 8.74 -25.40
C ALA A 187 -34.51 9.88 -24.70
N LEU A 188 -35.84 9.90 -24.80
CA LEU A 188 -36.66 10.88 -24.05
C LEU A 188 -36.53 10.59 -22.55
N ALA A 189 -36.17 11.60 -21.75
CA ALA A 189 -36.00 11.44 -20.31
C ALA A 189 -37.32 11.05 -19.60
N SER A 190 -38.47 11.40 -20.21
CA SER A 190 -39.81 11.05 -19.72
C SER A 190 -40.30 9.66 -20.13
N GLU A 191 -39.53 8.91 -20.93
CA GLU A 191 -39.91 7.56 -21.34
C GLU A 191 -39.90 6.61 -20.14
N PRO A 192 -41.04 5.97 -19.79
CA PRO A 192 -41.11 5.09 -18.63
C PRO A 192 -40.29 3.80 -18.75
N ASN A 193 -39.96 3.32 -19.95
CA ASN A 193 -39.31 2.03 -20.17
C ASN A 193 -37.93 2.16 -20.85
N LEU A 194 -37.00 2.90 -20.24
CA LEU A 194 -35.65 3.13 -20.77
C LEU A 194 -34.73 1.89 -20.79
N GLN A 195 -35.12 0.79 -20.12
CA GLN A 195 -34.45 -0.52 -20.25
C GLN A 195 -34.67 -1.17 -21.63
N ASP A 196 -35.70 -0.77 -22.38
CA ASP A 196 -35.95 -1.25 -23.73
C ASP A 196 -35.09 -0.46 -24.72
N TYR A 197 -34.14 -1.14 -25.36
CA TYR A 197 -33.21 -0.53 -26.31
C TYR A 197 -33.92 0.17 -27.49
N SER A 198 -35.14 -0.24 -27.84
CA SER A 198 -35.89 0.37 -28.95
C SER A 198 -36.33 1.82 -28.68
N ASN A 199 -36.30 2.25 -27.41
CA ASN A 199 -36.54 3.62 -26.99
C ASN A 199 -35.31 4.53 -27.14
N TRP A 200 -34.14 3.95 -27.43
CA TRP A 200 -32.90 4.68 -27.67
C TRP A 200 -32.64 4.84 -29.16
N GLN A 201 -32.27 6.05 -29.56
CA GLN A 201 -31.95 6.41 -30.93
C GLN A 201 -30.47 6.73 -31.06
N ARG A 202 -29.78 6.03 -31.96
CA ARG A 202 -28.38 6.32 -32.30
C ARG A 202 -28.30 7.44 -33.35
N PHE A 203 -27.44 8.42 -33.12
CA PHE A 203 -27.12 9.43 -34.13
C PHE A 203 -26.37 8.80 -35.31
N SER A 204 -26.86 9.02 -36.53
CA SER A 204 -26.26 8.47 -37.75
C SER A 204 -25.36 9.46 -38.50
N ASN A 205 -25.41 10.74 -38.15
CA ASN A 205 -24.85 11.86 -38.91
C ASN A 205 -23.48 12.37 -38.40
N LEU A 206 -22.96 11.82 -37.30
CA LEU A 206 -21.63 12.11 -36.78
C LEU A 206 -20.99 10.80 -36.27
N HIS A 207 -19.92 10.35 -36.94
CA HIS A 207 -19.15 9.14 -36.60
C HIS A 207 -20.01 8.01 -36.01
N PRO A 208 -20.97 7.43 -36.77
CA PRO A 208 -22.04 6.57 -36.21
C PRO A 208 -21.58 5.28 -35.52
N ASN A 209 -20.33 4.84 -35.78
CA ASN A 209 -19.68 3.71 -35.09
C ASN A 209 -18.39 4.17 -34.38
N GLY A 210 -18.26 5.48 -34.15
CA GLY A 210 -17.10 6.09 -33.53
C GLY A 210 -17.16 6.00 -32.01
N ARG A 211 -16.00 5.96 -31.36
CA ARG A 211 -15.89 6.00 -29.91
C ARG A 211 -16.03 7.44 -29.41
N PHE A 212 -17.02 7.70 -28.56
CA PHE A 212 -17.20 8.98 -27.87
C PHE A 212 -16.96 8.82 -26.38
N THR A 213 -16.09 9.65 -25.80
CA THR A 213 -15.58 9.44 -24.42
C THR A 213 -16.07 10.47 -23.41
N GLN A 214 -16.61 11.60 -23.86
CA GLN A 214 -17.12 12.67 -23.00
C GLN A 214 -18.37 13.28 -23.64
N ILE A 215 -19.33 13.67 -22.80
CA ILE A 215 -20.54 14.38 -23.23
C ILE A 215 -21.02 15.33 -22.14
N GLU A 216 -21.26 16.58 -22.51
CA GLU A 216 -21.73 17.60 -21.57
C GLU A 216 -22.85 18.44 -22.19
N ASN A 217 -23.72 18.99 -21.34
CA ASN A 217 -24.79 19.90 -21.76
C ASN A 217 -24.45 21.35 -21.35
N LEU A 218 -24.50 22.25 -22.33
CA LEU A 218 -24.36 23.68 -22.15
C LEU A 218 -25.59 24.40 -22.70
N ASN A 219 -26.50 24.82 -21.81
CA ASN A 219 -27.72 25.56 -22.19
C ASN A 219 -28.55 24.89 -23.31
N GLY A 220 -28.61 23.56 -23.31
CA GLY A 220 -29.32 22.76 -24.32
C GLY A 220 -28.49 22.41 -25.56
N LYS A 221 -27.23 22.86 -25.64
CA LYS A 221 -26.27 22.43 -26.64
C LYS A 221 -25.44 21.27 -26.11
N ILE A 222 -25.38 20.18 -26.85
CA ILE A 222 -24.66 18.98 -26.42
C ILE A 222 -23.25 19.01 -27.00
N ILE A 223 -22.25 18.95 -26.14
CA ILE A 223 -20.83 18.91 -26.52
C ILE A 223 -20.36 17.46 -26.38
N VAL A 224 -19.70 16.92 -27.41
CA VAL A 224 -19.21 15.53 -27.40
C VAL A 224 -17.74 15.47 -27.81
N CYS A 225 -17.01 14.52 -27.24
CA CYS A 225 -15.64 14.20 -27.61
C CYS A 225 -15.57 12.89 -28.38
N TYR A 226 -15.26 12.95 -29.68
CA TYR A 226 -14.91 11.79 -30.50
C TYR A 226 -13.43 11.45 -30.30
N SER A 227 -13.12 10.21 -29.91
CA SER A 227 -11.76 9.76 -29.63
C SER A 227 -11.36 8.63 -30.59
N PRO A 228 -10.73 8.94 -31.75
CA PRO A 228 -10.34 7.93 -32.73
C PRO A 228 -9.25 6.99 -32.20
N ALA A 229 -9.07 5.84 -32.86
CA ALA A 229 -8.03 4.87 -32.50
C ALA A 229 -6.60 5.41 -32.71
N SER A 230 -6.44 6.39 -33.60
CA SER A 230 -5.20 7.12 -33.82
C SER A 230 -5.48 8.58 -34.15
N GLY A 231 -4.58 9.47 -33.74
CA GLY A 231 -4.73 10.91 -33.88
C GLY A 231 -5.25 11.59 -32.61
N ASN A 232 -5.66 12.84 -32.77
CA ASN A 232 -6.18 13.67 -31.68
C ASN A 232 -7.67 13.44 -31.46
N ASP A 233 -8.14 13.72 -30.25
CA ASP A 233 -9.57 13.81 -29.96
C ASP A 233 -10.19 15.00 -30.71
N GLU A 234 -11.47 14.87 -31.09
CA GLU A 234 -12.22 15.87 -31.83
C GLU A 234 -13.51 16.23 -31.09
N LEU A 235 -13.74 17.51 -30.83
CA LEU A 235 -14.96 17.97 -30.18
C LEU A 235 -15.99 18.52 -31.16
N TYR A 236 -17.26 18.21 -30.88
CA TYR A 236 -18.40 18.66 -31.67
C TYR A 236 -19.50 19.20 -30.78
N ILE A 237 -20.24 20.20 -31.27
CA ILE A 237 -21.41 20.78 -30.61
C ILE A 237 -22.65 20.44 -31.43
N LEU A 238 -23.66 19.88 -30.79
CA LEU A 238 -25.01 19.75 -31.33
C LEU A 238 -25.81 20.99 -30.97
N ASP A 239 -26.21 21.75 -31.98
CA ASP A 239 -27.09 22.90 -31.84
C ASP A 239 -28.18 22.83 -32.91
N ASN A 240 -29.45 22.85 -32.49
CA ASN A 240 -30.62 22.77 -33.38
C ASN A 240 -30.54 21.59 -34.39
N GLY A 241 -30.05 20.43 -33.94
CA GLY A 241 -29.94 19.21 -34.75
C GLY A 241 -28.73 19.13 -35.68
N ASN A 242 -27.85 20.14 -35.68
CA ASN A 242 -26.65 20.18 -36.50
C ASN A 242 -25.40 20.02 -35.65
N TRP A 243 -24.48 19.18 -36.11
CA TRP A 243 -23.15 19.03 -35.50
C TRP A 243 -22.15 19.99 -36.13
N THR A 244 -21.44 20.75 -35.30
CA THR A 244 -20.34 21.61 -35.72
C THR A 244 -19.07 21.27 -34.95
N ARG A 245 -17.93 21.22 -35.63
CA ARG A 245 -16.63 20.98 -34.98
C ARG A 245 -16.23 22.22 -34.17
N ALA A 246 -15.78 22.02 -32.94
CA ALA A 246 -15.41 23.08 -32.01
C ALA A 246 -14.13 22.71 -31.23
N PHE A 247 -13.57 23.67 -30.50
CA PHE A 247 -12.41 23.49 -29.60
C PHE A 247 -11.21 22.81 -30.28
N THR A 248 -10.82 23.32 -31.46
CA THR A 248 -9.82 22.69 -32.33
C THR A 248 -8.39 22.67 -31.78
N GLU A 249 -8.15 23.37 -30.68
CA GLU A 249 -6.90 23.44 -29.94
C GLU A 249 -6.66 22.21 -29.06
N ILE A 250 -7.71 21.44 -28.76
CA ILE A 250 -7.66 20.28 -27.88
C ILE A 250 -7.09 19.07 -28.63
N SER A 251 -6.19 18.33 -27.96
CA SER A 251 -5.52 17.16 -28.53
C SER A 251 -5.95 15.85 -27.90
N LYS A 252 -6.19 15.84 -26.58
CA LYS A 252 -6.62 14.68 -25.81
C LYS A 252 -7.42 15.13 -24.59
N VAL A 253 -8.70 14.75 -24.53
CA VAL A 253 -9.56 15.10 -23.39
C VAL A 253 -9.44 14.03 -22.31
N TYR A 254 -9.01 14.45 -21.11
CA TYR A 254 -9.11 13.62 -19.91
C TYR A 254 -10.44 13.83 -19.18
N ASP A 255 -10.89 15.07 -19.09
CA ASP A 255 -12.16 15.44 -18.48
C ASP A 255 -12.71 16.73 -19.11
N MET A 256 -14.05 16.81 -19.20
CA MET A 256 -14.78 17.97 -19.68
C MET A 256 -15.91 18.26 -18.71
N THR A 257 -16.05 19.51 -18.31
CA THR A 257 -17.13 19.94 -17.41
C THR A 257 -17.66 21.31 -17.80
N VAL A 258 -18.93 21.56 -17.50
CA VAL A 258 -19.56 22.88 -17.61
C VAL A 258 -19.64 23.49 -16.22
N ALA A 259 -18.97 24.63 -16.04
CA ALA A 259 -18.87 25.34 -14.78
C ALA A 259 -19.73 26.61 -14.75
N PHE A 260 -19.67 27.34 -13.63
CA PHE A 260 -20.36 28.62 -13.45
C PHE A 260 -20.08 29.63 -14.57
N ASN A 261 -21.08 30.47 -14.88
CA ASN A 261 -21.09 31.40 -16.02
C ASN A 261 -20.97 30.72 -17.39
N ASP A 262 -21.51 29.51 -17.54
CA ASP A 262 -21.57 28.79 -18.82
C ASP A 262 -20.18 28.61 -19.46
N ARG A 263 -19.19 28.36 -18.61
CA ARG A 263 -17.81 28.13 -19.01
C ARG A 263 -17.59 26.64 -19.23
N ILE A 264 -16.90 26.31 -20.31
CA ILE A 264 -16.48 24.94 -20.59
C ILE A 264 -15.04 24.80 -20.15
N ILE A 265 -14.76 23.80 -19.33
CA ILE A 265 -13.42 23.49 -18.84
C ILE A 265 -13.03 22.13 -19.40
N ILE A 266 -11.85 22.08 -20.03
CA ILE A 266 -11.32 20.86 -20.62
C ILE A 266 -9.94 20.62 -20.02
N SER A 267 -9.81 19.54 -19.24
CA SER A 267 -8.50 19.03 -18.80
C SER A 267 -7.91 18.22 -19.96
N ASN A 268 -6.87 18.78 -20.59
CA ASN A 268 -6.24 18.27 -21.80
C ASN A 268 -4.82 17.76 -21.50
N ASN A 269 -4.22 17.06 -22.47
CA ASN A 269 -2.84 16.59 -22.33
C ASN A 269 -1.84 17.75 -22.17
N GLY A 270 -1.42 17.99 -20.92
CA GLY A 270 -0.42 18.99 -20.55
C GLY A 270 -0.96 20.37 -20.19
N ASP A 271 -2.28 20.59 -20.27
CA ASP A 271 -2.90 21.89 -20.00
C ASP A 271 -4.41 21.80 -19.72
N VAL A 272 -4.96 22.88 -19.13
CA VAL A 272 -6.40 23.08 -18.96
C VAL A 272 -6.82 24.27 -19.82
N TYR A 273 -7.86 24.08 -20.62
CA TYR A 273 -8.48 25.16 -21.39
C TYR A 273 -9.81 25.56 -20.77
N ILE A 274 -10.03 26.87 -20.66
CA ILE A 274 -11.29 27.46 -20.23
C ILE A 274 -11.87 28.24 -21.39
N PHE A 275 -13.04 27.83 -21.88
CA PHE A 275 -13.76 28.48 -22.96
C PHE A 275 -15.00 29.21 -22.43
N ALA A 276 -15.31 30.34 -23.05
CA ALA A 276 -16.62 30.96 -22.96
C ALA A 276 -17.68 30.12 -23.70
N GLU A 277 -18.95 30.38 -23.43
CA GLU A 277 -20.08 29.72 -24.10
C GLU A 277 -19.99 29.76 -25.64
N ASN A 278 -19.44 30.83 -26.20
CA ASN A 278 -19.26 31.00 -27.64
C ASN A 278 -18.02 30.29 -28.23
N GLY A 279 -17.28 29.54 -27.42
CA GLY A 279 -16.07 28.82 -27.83
C GLY A 279 -14.78 29.66 -27.83
N THR A 280 -14.79 30.90 -27.35
CA THR A 280 -13.57 31.71 -27.22
C THR A 280 -12.76 31.25 -26.00
N ILE A 281 -11.44 31.09 -26.16
CA ILE A 281 -10.54 30.80 -25.03
C ILE A 281 -10.48 32.00 -24.11
N ILE A 282 -10.86 31.80 -22.84
CA ILE A 282 -10.74 32.78 -21.76
C ILE A 282 -9.36 32.68 -21.11
N GLU A 283 -8.95 31.45 -20.76
CA GLU A 283 -7.72 31.19 -20.03
C GLU A 283 -7.16 29.83 -20.45
N LYS A 284 -5.84 29.70 -20.38
CA LYS A 284 -5.11 28.44 -20.54
C LYS A 284 -4.16 28.27 -19.37
N ILE A 285 -4.28 27.17 -18.66
CA ILE A 285 -3.39 26.80 -17.55
C ILE A 285 -2.46 25.69 -18.06
N TYR A 286 -1.15 25.92 -18.08
CA TYR A 286 -0.16 24.93 -18.55
C TYR A 286 1.03 24.82 -17.61
N MET A 287 1.00 25.56 -16.50
CA MET A 287 2.00 25.56 -15.46
C MET A 287 1.40 26.06 -14.14
N TYR A 288 2.00 25.65 -13.04
CA TYR A 288 1.73 26.14 -11.69
C TYR A 288 2.89 27.02 -11.22
N VAL A 289 2.55 28.11 -10.55
CA VAL A 289 3.49 29.01 -9.88
C VAL A 289 3.30 28.85 -8.38
N PHE A 290 4.19 28.07 -7.77
CA PHE A 290 4.24 27.88 -6.32
C PHE A 290 5.06 29.00 -5.67
N ALA A 291 5.05 29.06 -4.33
CA ALA A 291 5.76 30.11 -3.58
C ALA A 291 7.26 30.19 -3.92
N ASP A 292 7.92 29.03 -4.05
CA ASP A 292 9.37 28.93 -4.20
C ASP A 292 9.82 28.33 -5.55
N SER A 293 8.88 27.94 -6.42
CA SER A 293 9.20 27.21 -7.65
C SER A 293 8.11 27.32 -8.72
N GLN A 294 8.44 26.85 -9.92
CA GLN A 294 7.49 26.68 -11.02
C GLN A 294 7.55 25.25 -11.52
N SER A 295 6.38 24.69 -11.85
CA SER A 295 6.27 23.38 -12.47
C SER A 295 6.92 23.37 -13.86
N GLN A 296 7.57 22.26 -14.24
CA GLN A 296 8.12 22.06 -15.60
C GLN A 296 7.08 21.57 -16.63
N GLY A 297 5.81 21.55 -16.24
CA GLY A 297 4.68 20.97 -16.96
C GLY A 297 3.65 20.45 -15.96
N ILE A 298 2.44 20.17 -16.42
CA ILE A 298 1.31 19.70 -15.60
C ILE A 298 0.64 18.50 -16.27
N ASP A 299 -0.09 17.68 -15.52
CA ASP A 299 -0.86 16.54 -16.06
C ASP A 299 -2.29 16.54 -15.45
N PRO A 300 -3.12 17.53 -15.82
CA PRO A 300 -4.43 17.73 -15.22
C PRO A 300 -5.40 16.63 -15.67
N ARG A 301 -6.08 16.01 -14.71
CA ARG A 301 -7.04 14.92 -14.94
C ARG A 301 -8.48 15.33 -14.75
N CYS A 302 -8.75 16.29 -13.88
CA CYS A 302 -10.07 16.87 -13.64
C CYS A 302 -9.90 18.28 -13.09
N THR A 303 -10.74 19.22 -13.52
CA THR A 303 -10.64 20.62 -13.07
C THR A 303 -12.02 21.20 -12.76
N LEU A 304 -12.15 21.79 -11.57
CA LEU A 304 -13.33 22.54 -11.14
C LEU A 304 -13.02 24.04 -11.08
N LEU A 305 -14.03 24.87 -11.34
CA LEU A 305 -13.97 26.32 -11.18
C LEU A 305 -15.08 26.80 -10.26
N ASN A 306 -14.68 27.46 -9.17
CA ASN A 306 -15.60 28.01 -8.20
C ASN A 306 -16.01 29.43 -8.60
N SER A 307 -17.16 29.89 -8.09
CA SER A 307 -17.72 31.22 -8.39
C SER A 307 -16.81 32.39 -7.98
N ASP A 308 -15.86 32.16 -7.08
CA ASP A 308 -14.88 33.15 -6.63
C ASP A 308 -13.62 33.22 -7.52
N GLY A 309 -13.58 32.46 -8.63
CA GLY A 309 -12.47 32.40 -9.57
C GLY A 309 -11.33 31.45 -9.16
N THR A 310 -11.53 30.63 -8.12
CA THR A 310 -10.56 29.60 -7.74
C THR A 310 -10.72 28.36 -8.60
N TYR A 311 -9.61 27.88 -9.17
CA TYR A 311 -9.54 26.58 -9.82
C TYR A 311 -9.06 25.52 -8.82
N TRP A 312 -9.73 24.37 -8.83
CA TRP A 312 -9.27 23.15 -8.18
C TRP A 312 -8.93 22.15 -9.27
N ILE A 313 -7.69 21.66 -9.26
CA ILE A 313 -7.17 20.81 -10.33
C ILE A 313 -6.66 19.52 -9.69
N ALA A 314 -7.24 18.39 -10.07
CA ALA A 314 -6.65 17.09 -9.83
C ALA A 314 -5.58 16.87 -10.89
N ASP A 315 -4.33 16.81 -10.46
CA ASP A 315 -3.17 16.66 -11.30
C ASP A 315 -2.44 15.36 -10.97
N ASN A 316 -2.05 14.61 -12.00
CA ASN A 316 -1.40 13.33 -11.81
C ASN A 316 0.07 13.44 -11.34
N LEU A 317 0.69 14.62 -11.46
CA LEU A 317 2.06 14.90 -11.00
C LEU A 317 2.10 15.65 -9.66
N TYR A 318 1.09 16.50 -9.42
CA TYR A 318 1.05 17.41 -8.27
C TYR A 318 -0.13 17.16 -7.32
N GLY A 319 -0.96 16.15 -7.53
CA GLY A 319 -2.08 15.84 -6.66
C GLY A 319 -3.15 16.93 -6.73
N LEU A 320 -3.68 17.37 -5.59
CA LEU A 320 -4.65 18.48 -5.58
C LEU A 320 -3.93 19.82 -5.66
N VAL A 321 -4.24 20.61 -6.70
CA VAL A 321 -3.72 21.97 -6.86
C VAL A 321 -4.87 22.98 -6.75
N ARG A 322 -4.71 23.96 -5.86
CA ARG A 322 -5.56 25.15 -5.75
C ARG A 322 -4.89 26.30 -6.48
N LYS A 323 -5.53 26.88 -7.50
CA LYS A 323 -5.02 28.05 -8.22
C LYS A 323 -5.97 29.23 -8.12
N LYS A 324 -5.45 30.40 -7.73
CA LYS A 324 -6.21 31.66 -7.69
C LYS A 324 -5.36 32.81 -8.23
N GLY A 325 -5.79 33.38 -9.35
CA GLY A 325 -4.94 34.30 -10.11
C GLY A 325 -3.68 33.58 -10.59
N GLU A 326 -2.52 34.19 -10.40
CA GLU A 326 -1.22 33.60 -10.79
C GLU A 326 -0.70 32.57 -9.78
N VAL A 327 -1.17 32.59 -8.53
CA VAL A 327 -0.62 31.76 -7.45
C VAL A 327 -1.28 30.39 -7.43
N SER A 328 -0.46 29.35 -7.30
CA SER A 328 -0.86 27.95 -7.15
C SER A 328 -0.34 27.38 -5.82
N GLU A 329 -1.10 26.47 -5.23
CA GLU A 329 -0.76 25.78 -3.99
C GLU A 329 -1.09 24.29 -4.13
N GLN A 330 -0.18 23.43 -3.67
CA GLN A 330 -0.42 22.00 -3.57
C GLN A 330 -1.08 21.68 -2.22
N VAL A 331 -2.15 20.88 -2.26
CA VAL A 331 -3.06 20.63 -1.13
C VAL A 331 -3.20 19.13 -0.82
N SER A 332 -2.22 18.32 -1.23
CA SER A 332 -2.24 16.87 -0.98
C SER A 332 -1.82 16.49 0.45
N PRO A 333 -2.44 15.47 1.05
CA PRO A 333 -1.96 14.86 2.28
C PRO A 333 -0.51 14.35 2.13
N GLY A 334 0.25 14.35 3.23
CA GLY A 334 1.57 13.71 3.27
C GLY A 334 1.50 12.19 3.10
N GLY A 335 2.48 11.63 2.39
CA GLY A 335 2.60 10.20 2.09
C GLY A 335 3.84 9.92 1.24
N PRO A 336 4.07 8.65 0.87
CA PRO A 336 5.11 8.28 -0.07
C PRO A 336 4.84 8.90 -1.45
N VAL A 337 5.86 8.92 -2.31
CA VAL A 337 5.76 9.37 -3.71
C VAL A 337 4.86 8.47 -4.56
N ASP A 338 4.85 7.18 -4.29
CA ASP A 338 4.08 6.15 -4.99
C ASP A 338 3.74 4.99 -4.05
N ASN A 339 2.84 4.12 -4.52
CA ASN A 339 2.39 2.91 -3.80
C ASN A 339 3.17 1.66 -4.24
N SER A 340 4.31 1.80 -4.92
CA SER A 340 5.10 0.66 -5.39
C SER A 340 5.97 0.13 -4.26
N ILE A 341 5.59 -1.03 -3.69
CA ILE A 341 6.30 -1.66 -2.57
C ILE A 341 6.82 -3.03 -2.98
N PHE A 342 8.11 -3.15 -3.30
CA PHE A 342 8.73 -4.44 -3.60
C PHE A 342 9.40 -5.08 -2.39
N SER A 343 10.17 -4.28 -1.65
CA SER A 343 10.87 -4.72 -0.44
C SER A 343 10.84 -3.60 0.59
N LEU A 344 10.64 -4.00 1.84
CA LEU A 344 10.76 -3.14 3.00
C LEU A 344 12.01 -3.53 3.81
N SER A 345 12.60 -2.55 4.47
CA SER A 345 13.55 -2.77 5.57
C SER A 345 13.39 -1.69 6.62
N ILE A 346 13.81 -1.97 7.85
CA ILE A 346 13.69 -1.02 8.95
C ILE A 346 14.94 -1.09 9.83
N SER A 347 15.41 0.06 10.28
CA SER A 347 16.54 0.18 11.21
C SER A 347 16.33 1.41 12.09
N GLU A 348 16.37 1.23 13.42
CA GLU A 348 16.15 2.30 14.41
C GLU A 348 14.91 3.18 14.12
N GLY A 349 13.81 2.54 13.70
CA GLY A 349 12.54 3.20 13.36
C GLY A 349 12.51 3.94 12.02
N ASN A 350 13.61 3.95 11.26
CA ASN A 350 13.63 4.41 9.87
C ASN A 350 13.14 3.29 8.95
N LEU A 351 11.94 3.46 8.38
CA LEU A 351 11.41 2.55 7.38
C LEU A 351 11.94 2.91 6.00
N TRP A 352 12.47 1.92 5.28
CA TRP A 352 12.93 2.05 3.91
C TRP A 352 12.05 1.24 2.95
N VAL A 353 11.72 1.85 1.81
CA VAL A 353 10.83 1.28 0.81
C VAL A 353 11.53 1.24 -0.55
N ALA A 354 11.74 0.04 -1.08
CA ALA A 354 12.26 -0.16 -2.43
C ALA A 354 11.09 -0.26 -3.44
N SER A 355 11.06 0.65 -4.42
CA SER A 355 9.96 0.77 -5.40
C SER A 355 10.17 0.00 -6.71
N GLY A 356 11.28 -0.75 -6.83
CA GLY A 356 11.59 -1.52 -8.04
C GLY A 356 10.76 -2.79 -8.17
N GLY A 357 11.32 -3.81 -8.81
CA GLY A 357 10.76 -5.16 -8.70
C GLY A 357 11.33 -6.14 -9.70
N ARG A 358 10.74 -7.33 -9.72
CA ARG A 358 11.07 -8.40 -10.66
C ARG A 358 9.82 -9.16 -11.08
N ASP A 359 9.80 -9.69 -12.29
CA ASP A 359 8.71 -10.56 -12.75
C ASP A 359 8.78 -11.96 -12.11
N ALA A 360 7.81 -12.82 -12.42
CA ALA A 360 7.76 -14.19 -11.90
C ALA A 360 8.94 -15.09 -12.33
N ALA A 361 9.65 -14.75 -13.41
CA ALA A 361 10.89 -15.38 -13.85
C ALA A 361 12.15 -14.67 -13.27
N TRP A 362 11.93 -13.72 -12.35
CA TRP A 362 12.93 -12.86 -11.72
C TRP A 362 13.65 -11.94 -12.72
N GLY A 363 13.00 -11.63 -13.85
CA GLY A 363 13.42 -10.63 -14.84
C GLY A 363 13.19 -9.20 -14.36
N ASN A 364 13.85 -8.25 -15.02
CA ASN A 364 13.75 -6.81 -14.75
C ASN A 364 12.35 -6.28 -15.18
N LEU A 365 11.72 -5.44 -14.35
CA LEU A 365 10.44 -4.77 -14.66
C LEU A 365 10.63 -3.41 -15.34
N TRP A 366 11.85 -2.90 -15.30
CA TRP A 366 12.31 -1.64 -15.87
C TRP A 366 11.70 -0.43 -15.17
N ASN A 367 11.27 -0.61 -13.92
CA ASN A 367 10.80 0.50 -13.11
C ASN A 367 11.95 1.47 -12.89
N GLN A 368 11.66 2.76 -12.92
CA GLN A 368 12.66 3.79 -12.65
C GLN A 368 13.28 3.58 -11.27
N ALA A 369 14.62 3.64 -11.17
CA ALA A 369 15.29 3.47 -9.89
C ALA A 369 14.85 4.53 -8.89
N ARG A 370 14.20 4.05 -7.83
CA ARG A 370 13.68 4.87 -6.74
C ARG A 370 13.59 4.05 -5.46
N PHE A 371 13.85 4.70 -4.35
CA PHE A 371 13.48 4.23 -3.02
C PHE A 371 13.10 5.40 -2.11
N GLN A 372 12.52 5.09 -0.95
CA GLN A 372 11.96 6.09 -0.04
C GLN A 372 12.32 5.77 1.42
N LYS A 373 12.42 6.79 2.25
CA LYS A 373 12.62 6.71 3.71
C LYS A 373 11.42 7.34 4.41
N TYR A 374 10.82 6.64 5.37
CA TYR A 374 9.91 7.22 6.34
C TYR A 374 10.60 7.30 7.70
N SER A 375 10.74 8.52 8.22
CA SER A 375 11.39 8.78 9.50
C SER A 375 10.69 9.94 10.21
N ALA A 376 10.36 9.73 11.49
CA ALA A 376 9.75 10.74 12.35
C ALA A 376 8.55 11.50 11.72
N GLY A 377 7.67 10.77 11.01
CA GLY A 377 6.49 11.35 10.36
C GLY A 377 6.72 11.95 8.97
N THR A 378 7.94 11.92 8.46
CA THR A 378 8.31 12.56 7.18
C THR A 378 8.79 11.53 6.16
N TRP A 379 8.42 11.74 4.89
CA TRP A 379 8.87 10.95 3.76
C TRP A 379 9.98 11.66 2.97
N SER A 380 11.07 10.95 2.69
CA SER A 380 12.15 11.36 1.80
C SER A 380 12.21 10.43 0.59
N VAL A 381 12.46 10.98 -0.61
CA VAL A 381 12.58 10.22 -1.86
C VAL A 381 14.02 10.28 -2.40
N PHE A 382 14.47 9.15 -2.93
CA PHE A 382 15.77 8.97 -3.54
C PHE A 382 15.58 8.47 -4.96
N ASP A 383 15.67 9.38 -5.92
CA ASP A 383 15.56 9.10 -7.35
C ASP A 383 16.45 10.04 -8.18
N TYR A 384 16.39 9.90 -9.51
CA TYR A 384 17.20 10.68 -10.45
C TYR A 384 17.00 12.20 -10.37
N SER A 385 15.87 12.68 -9.82
CA SER A 385 15.61 14.11 -9.63
C SER A 385 16.51 14.71 -8.55
N LYS A 386 16.86 13.91 -7.53
CA LYS A 386 17.79 14.28 -6.45
C LYS A 386 19.23 13.84 -6.77
N TYR A 387 19.40 12.67 -7.40
CA TYR A 387 20.71 12.08 -7.70
C TYR A 387 20.82 11.72 -9.18
N SER A 388 21.36 12.63 -9.98
CA SER A 388 21.44 12.49 -11.45
C SER A 388 22.15 11.21 -11.94
N ILE A 389 23.04 10.63 -11.14
CA ILE A 389 23.69 9.33 -11.43
C ILE A 389 22.68 8.18 -11.57
N MET A 390 21.52 8.28 -10.92
CA MET A 390 20.45 7.28 -11.00
C MET A 390 19.67 7.37 -12.33
N SER A 391 20.01 8.32 -13.22
CA SER A 391 19.41 8.39 -14.55
C SER A 391 19.74 7.13 -15.36
N GLY A 392 18.71 6.42 -15.81
CA GLY A 392 18.84 5.15 -16.52
C GLY A 392 19.12 3.93 -15.64
N PHE A 393 19.10 4.07 -14.31
CA PHE A 393 19.07 2.93 -13.40
C PHE A 393 17.63 2.44 -13.24
N HIS A 394 17.47 1.14 -12.99
CA HIS A 394 16.17 0.50 -12.91
C HIS A 394 16.10 -0.48 -11.75
N ASP A 395 14.91 -0.59 -11.15
CA ASP A 395 14.58 -1.60 -10.15
C ASP A 395 15.50 -1.62 -8.93
N ILE A 396 15.28 -0.69 -7.98
CA ILE A 396 15.83 -0.85 -6.62
C ILE A 396 15.03 -1.95 -5.93
N VAL A 397 15.71 -3.02 -5.52
CA VAL A 397 15.09 -4.30 -5.12
C VAL A 397 15.36 -4.69 -3.67
N CYS A 398 16.35 -4.08 -3.02
CA CYS A 398 16.60 -4.28 -1.59
C CYS A 398 17.35 -3.10 -1.01
N ILE A 399 17.16 -2.84 0.28
CA ILE A 399 17.83 -1.79 1.04
C ILE A 399 18.25 -2.39 2.38
N VAL A 400 19.51 -2.21 2.78
CA VAL A 400 20.01 -2.64 4.09
C VAL A 400 20.76 -1.51 4.76
N ALA A 401 20.52 -1.32 6.06
CA ALA A 401 21.28 -0.40 6.89
C ALA A 401 22.41 -1.16 7.59
N ASP A 402 23.52 -0.48 7.83
CA ASP A 402 24.59 -0.99 8.68
C ASP A 402 24.05 -1.16 10.11
N PRO A 403 24.19 -2.35 10.73
CA PRO A 403 23.68 -2.58 12.09
C PRO A 403 24.38 -1.71 13.15
N ASN A 404 25.54 -1.14 12.85
CA ASN A 404 26.28 -0.25 13.76
C ASN A 404 26.08 1.24 13.45
N ASP A 405 25.52 1.57 12.28
CA ASP A 405 25.21 2.93 11.85
C ASP A 405 23.94 2.94 10.97
N PRO A 406 22.75 3.17 11.57
CA PRO A 406 21.47 3.16 10.88
C PRO A 406 21.33 4.18 9.74
N GLU A 407 22.18 5.19 9.70
CA GLU A 407 22.21 6.17 8.62
C GLU A 407 23.16 5.74 7.48
N HIS A 408 24.02 4.75 7.69
CA HIS A 408 24.84 4.15 6.64
C HIS A 408 24.04 3.04 5.92
N VAL A 409 23.64 3.30 4.68
CA VAL A 409 22.63 2.47 3.97
C VAL A 409 23.09 2.10 2.57
N PHE A 410 22.79 0.86 2.17
CA PHE A 410 23.07 0.32 0.86
C PHE A 410 21.79 -0.03 0.12
N ALA A 411 21.61 0.49 -1.09
CA ALA A 411 20.50 0.17 -1.98
C ALA A 411 20.97 -0.69 -3.16
N GLY A 412 20.42 -1.89 -3.28
CA GLY A 412 20.72 -2.85 -4.32
C GLY A 412 19.83 -2.66 -5.54
N CYS A 413 20.45 -2.51 -6.71
CA CYS A 413 19.79 -2.25 -7.97
C CYS A 413 19.87 -3.46 -8.91
N TRP A 414 18.76 -3.81 -9.54
CA TRP A 414 18.72 -4.86 -10.56
C TRP A 414 19.13 -4.28 -11.93
N GLY A 415 20.42 -4.01 -12.07
CA GLY A 415 21.00 -3.51 -13.33
C GLY A 415 22.12 -2.51 -13.11
N ALA A 416 22.18 -1.80 -11.99
CA ALA A 416 23.21 -0.80 -11.77
C ALA A 416 24.27 -1.17 -10.71
N GLY A 417 24.05 -2.18 -9.87
CA GLY A 417 24.95 -2.49 -8.76
C GLY A 417 24.43 -1.96 -7.43
N VAL A 418 25.31 -1.47 -6.56
CA VAL A 418 24.95 -1.01 -5.20
C VAL A 418 25.19 0.49 -5.06
N LEU A 419 24.23 1.21 -4.50
CA LEU A 419 24.38 2.61 -4.10
C LEU A 419 24.61 2.67 -2.58
N GLU A 420 25.66 3.35 -2.15
CA GLU A 420 26.01 3.55 -0.73
C GLU A 420 25.68 4.98 -0.32
N PHE A 421 24.98 5.14 0.80
CA PHE A 421 24.53 6.40 1.34
C PHE A 421 24.97 6.56 2.79
N GLN A 422 25.26 7.80 3.19
CA GLN A 422 25.36 8.22 4.58
C GLN A 422 24.28 9.27 4.83
N GLY A 423 23.28 8.91 5.62
CA GLY A 423 22.03 9.64 5.76
C GLY A 423 21.38 9.86 4.39
N ASP A 424 21.26 11.12 4.01
CA ASP A 424 20.66 11.53 2.74
C ASP A 424 21.71 11.80 1.64
N GLU A 425 22.99 11.56 1.89
CA GLU A 425 24.07 11.84 0.93
C GLU A 425 24.54 10.56 0.25
N LEU A 426 24.60 10.59 -1.09
CA LEU A 426 25.20 9.49 -1.86
C LEU A 426 26.72 9.55 -1.67
N ILE A 427 27.29 8.45 -1.17
CA ILE A 427 28.72 8.28 -0.96
C ILE A 427 29.39 7.71 -2.20
N GLU A 428 28.87 6.60 -2.70
CA GLU A 428 29.48 5.88 -3.82
C GLU A 428 28.47 5.05 -4.61
N HIS A 429 28.75 4.85 -5.89
CA HIS A 429 28.06 3.89 -6.74
C HIS A 429 29.00 2.72 -7.03
N HIS A 430 28.80 1.61 -6.31
CA HIS A 430 29.56 0.38 -6.49
C HIS A 430 29.05 -0.39 -7.71
N SER A 431 29.82 -0.30 -8.80
CA SER A 431 29.59 -0.99 -10.07
C SER A 431 30.72 -1.99 -10.35
N TYR A 432 30.70 -2.64 -11.52
CA TYR A 432 31.79 -3.52 -11.93
C TYR A 432 33.13 -2.79 -12.18
N HIS A 433 33.15 -1.45 -12.15
CA HIS A 433 34.36 -0.64 -12.38
C HIS A 433 35.21 -0.42 -11.12
N ASN A 434 34.56 -0.28 -9.96
CA ASN A 434 35.19 0.12 -8.69
C ASN A 434 35.00 -0.91 -7.56
N SER A 435 34.31 -2.03 -7.85
CA SER A 435 34.08 -3.10 -6.89
C SER A 435 34.43 -4.47 -7.48
N THR A 436 34.24 -5.53 -6.70
CA THR A 436 34.36 -6.90 -7.20
C THR A 436 33.08 -7.46 -7.83
N LEU A 437 32.03 -6.65 -7.92
CA LEU A 437 30.80 -6.98 -8.64
C LEU A 437 31.09 -7.16 -10.13
N GLN A 438 30.24 -7.92 -10.81
CA GLN A 438 30.38 -8.26 -12.22
C GLN A 438 29.12 -7.87 -12.99
N SER A 439 29.32 -7.48 -14.25
CA SER A 439 28.21 -7.26 -15.17
C SER A 439 27.82 -8.56 -15.88
N VAL A 440 26.51 -8.78 -16.02
CA VAL A 440 25.93 -9.88 -16.81
C VAL A 440 26.25 -9.70 -18.30
N ILE A 441 26.28 -8.44 -18.76
CA ILE A 441 26.53 -8.09 -20.16
C ILE A 441 27.98 -7.59 -20.28
N PRO A 442 28.85 -8.27 -21.05
CA PRO A 442 30.22 -7.82 -21.24
C PRO A 442 30.29 -6.36 -21.71
N ASN A 443 31.06 -5.52 -20.99
CA ASN A 443 31.27 -4.09 -21.26
C ASN A 443 30.04 -3.16 -21.14
N ALA A 444 28.92 -3.63 -20.58
CA ALA A 444 27.81 -2.76 -20.18
C ALA A 444 27.70 -2.73 -18.66
N ASN A 445 27.17 -1.66 -18.06
CA ASN A 445 26.87 -1.64 -16.64
C ASN A 445 25.52 -2.29 -16.38
N PHE A 446 25.48 -3.63 -16.42
CA PHE A 446 24.32 -4.45 -16.08
C PHE A 446 24.69 -5.36 -14.90
N VAL A 447 24.78 -4.77 -13.71
CA VAL A 447 25.12 -5.47 -12.46
C VAL A 447 23.81 -5.76 -11.72
N ALA A 448 23.41 -7.04 -11.70
CA ALA A 448 22.12 -7.45 -11.13
C ALA A 448 22.28 -7.86 -9.65
N ILE A 449 21.84 -7.00 -8.73
CA ILE A 449 21.89 -7.30 -7.29
C ILE A 449 20.66 -8.08 -6.86
N GLY A 450 20.90 -9.29 -6.33
CA GLY A 450 19.86 -10.24 -5.92
C GLY A 450 19.29 -10.00 -4.53
N GLY A 451 20.15 -9.63 -3.61
CA GLY A 451 19.86 -9.44 -2.18
C GLY A 451 21.14 -9.08 -1.45
N MET A 452 21.00 -8.50 -0.27
CA MET A 452 22.10 -8.07 0.58
C MET A 452 21.79 -8.35 2.05
N ALA A 453 22.81 -8.61 2.86
CA ALA A 453 22.69 -8.73 4.31
C ALA A 453 24.02 -8.42 5.00
N PHE A 454 23.97 -7.87 6.21
CA PHE A 454 25.14 -7.73 7.07
C PHE A 454 25.31 -8.98 7.95
N ASP A 455 26.56 -9.39 8.17
CA ASP A 455 26.90 -10.32 9.26
C ASP A 455 27.13 -9.58 10.58
N LYS A 456 27.26 -10.34 11.68
CA LYS A 456 27.47 -9.80 13.03
C LYS A 456 28.77 -9.00 13.16
N GLU A 457 29.73 -9.25 12.28
CA GLU A 457 31.01 -8.55 12.22
C GLU A 457 30.95 -7.26 11.41
N GLY A 458 29.77 -6.86 10.89
CA GLY A 458 29.58 -5.64 10.09
C GLY A 458 30.09 -5.76 8.65
N THR A 459 30.19 -6.98 8.12
CA THR A 459 30.52 -7.22 6.70
C THR A 459 29.23 -7.25 5.89
N LEU A 460 29.12 -6.43 4.85
CA LEU A 460 28.02 -6.49 3.90
C LEU A 460 28.26 -7.62 2.92
N TRP A 461 27.31 -8.54 2.78
CA TRP A 461 27.31 -9.61 1.78
C TRP A 461 26.29 -9.29 0.68
N VAL A 462 26.69 -9.48 -0.58
CA VAL A 462 25.94 -9.05 -1.76
C VAL A 462 25.88 -10.17 -2.80
N ASN A 463 24.66 -10.53 -3.20
CA ASN A 463 24.40 -11.48 -4.28
C ASN A 463 24.42 -10.77 -5.64
N ASN A 464 25.18 -11.31 -6.61
CA ASN A 464 25.29 -10.81 -7.98
C ASN A 464 24.77 -11.87 -8.96
N GLY A 465 23.63 -11.60 -9.60
CA GLY A 465 22.96 -12.46 -10.59
C GLY A 465 23.72 -12.62 -11.90
N GLY A 466 23.62 -13.79 -12.53
CA GLY A 466 24.00 -14.01 -13.93
C GLY A 466 25.51 -13.95 -14.24
N VAL A 467 26.37 -14.07 -13.23
CA VAL A 467 27.83 -13.86 -13.37
C VAL A 467 28.66 -15.00 -12.78
N SER A 468 29.97 -14.99 -13.03
CA SER A 468 30.88 -16.06 -12.61
C SER A 468 31.20 -16.07 -11.10
N LYS A 469 31.19 -14.89 -10.47
CA LYS A 469 31.37 -14.71 -9.02
C LYS A 469 30.12 -14.05 -8.47
N VAL A 470 29.23 -14.90 -7.97
CA VAL A 470 27.85 -14.51 -7.63
C VAL A 470 27.70 -14.00 -6.20
N LEU A 471 28.77 -14.02 -5.41
CA LEU A 471 28.79 -13.52 -4.04
C LEU A 471 30.00 -12.61 -3.86
N SER A 472 29.76 -11.43 -3.29
CA SER A 472 30.78 -10.48 -2.91
C SER A 472 30.56 -10.00 -1.47
N SER A 473 31.62 -9.56 -0.81
CA SER A 473 31.57 -8.92 0.50
C SER A 473 32.19 -7.54 0.44
N TYR A 474 31.69 -6.62 1.26
CA TYR A 474 32.21 -5.28 1.45
C TYR A 474 32.44 -5.01 2.93
N LYS A 475 33.63 -4.52 3.28
CA LYS A 475 34.00 -4.14 4.65
C LYS A 475 35.09 -3.10 4.64
N ASN A 476 34.92 -2.01 5.38
CA ASN A 476 35.93 -0.95 5.52
C ASN A 476 36.48 -0.43 4.18
N GLY A 477 35.62 -0.26 3.17
CA GLY A 477 36.02 0.21 1.84
C GLY A 477 36.60 -0.87 0.91
N GLU A 478 36.76 -2.11 1.38
CA GLU A 478 37.34 -3.20 0.58
C GLU A 478 36.28 -4.20 0.11
N TRP A 479 36.31 -4.50 -1.20
CA TRP A 479 35.49 -5.53 -1.81
C TRP A 479 36.26 -6.84 -1.98
N LYS A 480 35.62 -7.97 -1.66
CA LYS A 480 36.12 -9.32 -1.98
C LYS A 480 35.04 -10.10 -2.71
N SER A 481 35.43 -10.96 -3.64
CA SER A 481 34.48 -11.81 -4.40
C SER A 481 34.80 -13.28 -4.23
N TYR A 482 33.74 -14.07 -4.18
CA TYR A 482 33.78 -15.50 -3.89
C TYR A 482 33.31 -16.28 -5.12
N SER A 483 34.06 -17.31 -5.48
CA SER A 483 33.66 -18.22 -6.56
C SER A 483 32.77 -19.31 -5.99
N LEU A 484 31.55 -19.40 -6.50
CA LEU A 484 30.59 -20.47 -6.20
C LEU A 484 30.28 -21.21 -7.53
N PRO A 485 31.21 -22.05 -8.05
CA PRO A 485 31.10 -22.72 -9.35
C PRO A 485 29.78 -23.43 -9.63
N ASP A 486 29.12 -23.94 -8.59
CA ASP A 486 27.87 -24.69 -8.75
C ASP A 486 26.72 -23.78 -9.23
N ILE A 487 26.70 -22.52 -8.77
CA ILE A 487 25.72 -21.47 -9.12
C ILE A 487 26.29 -20.41 -10.07
N ALA A 488 27.54 -20.55 -10.51
CA ALA A 488 28.19 -19.58 -11.39
C ALA A 488 27.47 -19.49 -12.74
N ASN A 489 27.25 -18.26 -13.21
CA ASN A 489 26.42 -17.93 -14.38
C ASN A 489 25.00 -18.52 -14.29
N GLY A 490 24.59 -18.91 -13.07
CA GLY A 490 23.29 -19.46 -12.75
C GLY A 490 22.22 -18.37 -12.70
N PRO A 491 20.97 -18.78 -12.50
CA PRO A 491 19.83 -17.89 -12.60
C PRO A 491 19.81 -16.89 -11.44
N ASN A 492 18.85 -15.97 -11.52
CA ASN A 492 18.64 -14.84 -10.62
C ASN A 492 18.65 -15.25 -9.13
N PHE A 493 19.34 -14.47 -8.28
CA PHE A 493 19.43 -14.69 -6.83
C PHE A 493 18.46 -13.79 -6.08
N GLY A 494 17.95 -14.32 -4.96
CA GLY A 494 16.98 -13.63 -4.10
C GLY A 494 17.65 -13.20 -2.81
N ASN A 495 16.83 -13.20 -1.75
CA ASN A 495 17.25 -12.82 -0.41
C ASN A 495 18.38 -13.71 0.12
N ILE A 496 19.22 -13.10 0.95
CA ILE A 496 20.28 -13.74 1.71
C ILE A 496 20.00 -13.52 3.19
N VAL A 497 20.06 -14.58 3.99
CA VAL A 497 20.02 -14.51 5.44
C VAL A 497 21.32 -15.11 5.98
N ILE A 498 21.86 -14.50 7.03
CA ILE A 498 23.10 -14.95 7.67
C ILE A 498 22.74 -15.44 9.06
N THR A 499 23.00 -16.72 9.31
CA THR A 499 22.75 -17.35 10.62
C THR A 499 23.77 -16.91 11.67
N ASP A 500 23.51 -17.23 12.93
CA ASP A 500 24.39 -16.89 14.06
C ASP A 500 25.79 -17.50 13.96
N ASP A 501 25.93 -18.65 13.29
CA ASP A 501 27.20 -19.32 13.00
C ASP A 501 27.93 -18.70 11.78
N GLY A 502 27.34 -17.68 11.16
CA GLY A 502 27.87 -16.98 9.98
C GLY A 502 27.55 -17.67 8.65
N ASP A 503 26.76 -18.74 8.63
CA ASP A 503 26.37 -19.41 7.38
C ASP A 503 25.39 -18.56 6.59
N LYS A 504 25.64 -18.45 5.27
CA LYS A 504 24.83 -17.65 4.35
C LYS A 504 23.84 -18.53 3.62
N TRP A 505 22.56 -18.31 3.84
CA TRP A 505 21.44 -18.97 3.18
C TRP A 505 20.93 -18.09 2.04
N ILE A 506 21.10 -18.55 0.81
CA ILE A 506 20.82 -17.77 -0.41
C ILE A 506 19.64 -18.39 -1.14
N ALA A 507 18.55 -17.64 -1.31
CA ALA A 507 17.40 -18.05 -2.11
C ALA A 507 17.72 -18.03 -3.61
N LEU A 508 17.24 -19.04 -4.33
CA LEU A 508 17.51 -19.23 -5.75
C LEU A 508 16.20 -19.33 -6.53
N SER A 509 16.14 -18.67 -7.70
CA SER A 509 15.03 -18.83 -8.66
C SER A 509 14.94 -20.22 -9.29
N ASN A 510 15.89 -21.12 -9.02
CA ASN A 510 15.93 -22.44 -9.61
C ASN A 510 15.08 -23.44 -8.82
N ARG A 511 13.92 -23.81 -9.38
CA ARG A 511 12.99 -24.82 -8.83
C ARG A 511 13.58 -26.17 -8.48
N ASN A 512 14.76 -26.53 -8.98
CA ASN A 512 15.37 -27.83 -8.64
C ASN A 512 16.37 -27.76 -7.48
N LYS A 513 16.67 -26.56 -7.00
CA LYS A 513 17.76 -26.35 -6.05
C LYS A 513 17.46 -25.41 -4.90
N ASP A 514 16.41 -24.58 -5.02
CA ASP A 514 15.72 -23.79 -3.99
C ASP A 514 16.62 -22.84 -3.14
N ILE A 515 17.57 -23.39 -2.38
CA ILE A 515 18.47 -22.67 -1.48
C ILE A 515 19.93 -23.13 -1.69
N TYR A 516 20.87 -22.20 -1.63
CA TYR A 516 22.31 -22.47 -1.59
C TYR A 516 22.89 -21.98 -0.28
N VAL A 517 23.62 -22.84 0.44
CA VAL A 517 24.21 -22.50 1.73
C VAL A 517 25.73 -22.49 1.65
N VAL A 518 26.34 -21.42 2.16
CA VAL A 518 27.80 -21.25 2.26
C VAL A 518 28.18 -21.18 3.73
N LYS A 519 29.15 -22.01 4.14
CA LYS A 519 29.56 -22.12 5.54
C LYS A 519 30.51 -21.01 5.97
N GLY A 520 30.11 -20.13 6.89
CA GLY A 520 30.96 -19.03 7.38
C GLY A 520 31.67 -18.26 6.25
N GLU A 521 32.98 -18.00 6.41
CA GLU A 521 33.87 -17.50 5.33
C GLU A 521 34.56 -18.64 4.54
N ASN A 522 34.22 -19.91 4.80
CA ASN A 522 34.93 -21.10 4.31
C ASN A 522 34.44 -21.57 2.92
N GLU A 523 35.18 -22.51 2.32
CA GLU A 523 34.86 -23.12 1.01
C GLU A 523 33.70 -24.14 1.03
N ALA A 524 33.27 -24.61 2.21
CA ALA A 524 32.21 -25.60 2.31
C ALA A 524 30.86 -24.99 1.90
N ARG A 525 30.19 -25.65 0.97
CA ARG A 525 28.97 -25.15 0.33
C ARG A 525 28.12 -26.31 -0.16
N GLN A 526 26.80 -26.12 -0.15
CA GLN A 526 25.88 -27.14 -0.65
C GLN A 526 24.57 -26.55 -1.15
N TRP A 527 23.95 -27.28 -2.06
CA TRP A 527 22.55 -27.06 -2.40
C TRP A 527 21.66 -27.68 -1.34
N GLN A 528 20.60 -26.98 -1.02
CA GLN A 528 19.58 -27.43 -0.11
C GLN A 528 18.25 -27.45 -0.84
N ARG A 529 17.88 -28.65 -1.33
CA ARG A 529 16.55 -28.87 -1.90
C ARG A 529 15.56 -28.72 -0.76
N ASN A 530 14.66 -27.76 -0.87
CA ASN A 530 13.78 -27.43 0.22
C ASN A 530 12.67 -28.49 0.29
N ILE A 531 12.80 -29.46 1.18
CA ILE A 531 11.82 -30.51 1.42
C ILE A 531 11.41 -30.39 2.87
N ALA A 532 10.12 -30.18 3.11
CA ALA A 532 9.58 -30.12 4.45
C ALA A 532 8.91 -31.45 4.82
N TYR A 533 9.26 -31.95 6.00
CA TYR A 533 8.63 -33.10 6.63
C TYR A 533 7.53 -32.64 7.57
N PHE A 534 6.37 -33.28 7.46
CA PHE A 534 5.24 -33.11 8.37
C PHE A 534 4.75 -34.48 8.84
N SER A 535 4.37 -34.59 10.11
CA SER A 535 3.67 -35.75 10.64
C SER A 535 2.70 -35.35 11.74
N ASN A 536 1.49 -35.90 11.70
CA ASN A 536 0.48 -35.78 12.75
C ASN A 536 0.25 -37.11 13.48
N GLY A 537 1.16 -38.07 13.33
CA GLY A 537 1.07 -39.42 13.90
C GLY A 537 0.15 -40.38 13.13
N SER A 538 -0.65 -39.89 12.17
CA SER A 538 -1.49 -40.71 11.28
C SER A 538 -1.03 -40.66 9.82
N GLU A 539 -0.42 -39.55 9.41
CA GLU A 539 0.12 -39.30 8.08
C GLU A 539 1.56 -38.79 8.18
N GLU A 540 2.39 -39.15 7.21
CA GLU A 540 3.73 -38.57 7.02
C GLU A 540 3.82 -37.98 5.61
N ILE A 541 4.16 -36.70 5.54
CA ILE A 541 4.23 -35.95 4.28
C ILE A 541 5.66 -35.43 4.12
N TYR A 542 6.22 -35.64 2.93
CA TYR A 542 7.47 -35.01 2.49
C TYR A 542 7.14 -34.14 1.28
N LEU A 543 7.04 -32.82 1.51
CA LEU A 543 6.59 -31.87 0.50
C LEU A 543 7.78 -31.11 -0.08
N PRO A 544 8.04 -31.18 -1.40
CA PRO A 544 8.97 -30.28 -2.06
C PRO A 544 8.45 -28.84 -2.04
N MET A 545 9.15 -27.96 -1.34
CA MET A 545 8.82 -26.55 -1.09
C MET A 545 9.55 -25.64 -2.09
N HIS A 546 9.23 -25.83 -3.36
CA HIS A 546 9.81 -25.10 -4.49
C HIS A 546 9.37 -23.63 -4.53
N ASP A 547 10.11 -22.83 -5.31
CA ASP A 547 9.89 -21.39 -5.47
C ASP A 547 9.96 -20.66 -4.10
N VAL A 548 11.19 -20.45 -3.61
CA VAL A 548 11.43 -19.74 -2.35
C VAL A 548 11.22 -18.24 -2.58
N TYR A 549 10.26 -17.65 -1.86
CA TYR A 549 9.93 -16.23 -1.93
C TYR A 549 10.49 -15.44 -0.75
N SER A 550 10.57 -16.06 0.43
CA SER A 550 11.04 -15.41 1.65
C SER A 550 11.89 -16.34 2.51
N ILE A 551 12.84 -15.75 3.22
CA ILE A 551 13.67 -16.43 4.22
C ILE A 551 13.81 -15.48 5.41
N ALA A 552 13.62 -15.98 6.63
CA ALA A 552 13.80 -15.23 7.87
C ALA A 552 14.56 -16.08 8.91
N LEU A 553 15.37 -15.43 9.74
CA LEU A 553 15.95 -16.03 10.93
C LEU A 553 15.06 -15.65 12.12
N ASP A 554 14.68 -16.62 12.94
CA ASP A 554 13.90 -16.35 14.15
C ASP A 554 14.79 -16.16 15.39
N ARG A 555 14.18 -15.85 16.54
CA ARG A 555 14.91 -15.51 17.77
C ARG A 555 15.59 -16.73 18.43
N GLU A 556 15.25 -17.94 17.99
CA GLU A 556 15.88 -19.19 18.42
C GLU A 556 16.88 -19.72 17.38
N SER A 557 17.29 -18.87 16.44
CA SER A 557 18.25 -19.18 15.38
C SER A 557 17.73 -20.19 14.34
N ALA A 558 16.42 -20.45 14.28
CA ALA A 558 15.83 -21.29 13.24
C ALA A 558 15.64 -20.49 11.94
N VAL A 559 15.86 -21.16 10.80
CA VAL A 559 15.64 -20.55 9.47
C VAL A 559 14.27 -20.93 8.95
N TRP A 560 13.41 -19.93 8.81
CA TRP A 560 12.06 -20.04 8.23
C TRP A 560 12.10 -19.71 6.75
N VAL A 561 11.50 -20.55 5.91
CA VAL A 561 11.48 -20.42 4.46
C VAL A 561 10.05 -20.44 3.96
N GLY A 562 9.61 -19.33 3.36
CA GLY A 562 8.33 -19.23 2.67
C GLY A 562 8.44 -19.64 1.21
N SER A 563 7.52 -20.49 0.76
CA SER A 563 7.53 -21.09 -0.58
C SER A 563 6.16 -21.02 -1.26
N ALA A 564 6.05 -21.58 -2.47
CA ALA A 564 4.75 -21.74 -3.14
C ALA A 564 3.78 -22.73 -2.45
N ALA A 565 4.24 -23.49 -1.46
CA ALA A 565 3.47 -24.57 -0.82
C ALA A 565 3.49 -24.48 0.72
N GLY A 566 3.58 -23.26 1.26
CA GLY A 566 3.66 -23.00 2.69
C GLY A 566 5.08 -22.77 3.20
N VAL A 567 5.30 -23.16 4.45
CA VAL A 567 6.51 -22.83 5.22
C VAL A 567 7.36 -24.07 5.51
N ALA A 568 8.67 -23.91 5.40
CA ALA A 568 9.67 -24.90 5.81
C ALA A 568 10.59 -24.30 6.88
N VAL A 569 10.80 -25.00 8.00
CA VAL A 569 11.60 -24.53 9.14
C VAL A 569 12.81 -25.44 9.35
N TYR A 570 13.99 -24.85 9.33
CA TYR A 570 15.23 -25.52 9.76
C TYR A 570 15.50 -25.11 11.20
N ASP A 571 15.02 -25.91 12.16
CA ASP A 571 15.14 -25.64 13.60
C ASP A 571 16.62 -25.53 14.05
N GLU A 572 17.50 -26.36 13.47
CA GLU A 572 18.95 -26.30 13.70
C GLU A 572 19.65 -26.23 12.33
N PRO A 573 19.81 -25.02 11.75
CA PRO A 573 20.33 -24.84 10.39
C PRO A 573 21.70 -25.48 10.16
N SER A 574 22.55 -25.56 11.19
CA SER A 574 23.89 -26.14 11.12
C SER A 574 23.88 -27.66 10.86
N ARG A 575 22.77 -28.37 11.12
CA ARG A 575 22.65 -29.82 10.89
C ARG A 575 22.82 -30.22 9.43
N ILE A 576 22.56 -29.32 8.49
CA ILE A 576 22.72 -29.60 7.05
C ILE A 576 24.16 -30.03 6.73
N TRP A 577 25.16 -29.61 7.51
CA TRP A 577 26.56 -29.97 7.29
C TRP A 577 26.92 -31.38 7.76
N ASN A 578 26.10 -31.96 8.63
CA ASN A 578 26.34 -33.25 9.26
C ASN A 578 25.54 -34.38 8.59
N SER A 579 24.80 -34.09 7.52
CA SER A 579 24.02 -35.11 6.82
C SER A 579 24.93 -36.20 6.25
N THR A 580 24.65 -37.45 6.58
CA THR A 580 25.35 -38.63 6.07
C THR A 580 24.34 -39.50 5.30
N GLU A 581 24.80 -40.47 4.51
CA GLU A 581 23.90 -41.47 3.91
C GLU A 581 23.04 -42.24 4.94
N GLN A 582 23.41 -42.18 6.22
CA GLN A 582 22.75 -42.86 7.35
C GLN A 582 21.76 -41.96 8.10
N ASP A 583 21.81 -40.63 7.92
CA ASP A 583 20.82 -39.67 8.41
C ASP A 583 20.47 -38.64 7.30
N PRO A 584 19.68 -39.06 6.29
CA PRO A 584 19.23 -38.16 5.23
C PRO A 584 18.20 -37.12 5.72
N LEU A 585 17.60 -37.33 6.91
CA LEU A 585 16.62 -36.42 7.52
C LEU A 585 17.27 -35.15 8.07
N ALA A 586 18.57 -35.16 8.38
CA ALA A 586 19.33 -33.96 8.76
C ALA A 586 19.30 -32.83 7.71
N ARG A 587 18.84 -33.11 6.48
CA ARG A 587 18.65 -32.13 5.42
C ARG A 587 17.22 -31.69 5.24
N TYR A 588 16.23 -32.32 5.88
CA TYR A 588 14.84 -31.93 5.71
C TYR A 588 14.48 -30.84 6.71
N ALA A 589 13.75 -29.85 6.23
CA ALA A 589 13.07 -28.92 7.08
C ALA A 589 11.87 -29.62 7.74
N ARG A 590 11.38 -29.05 8.82
CA ARG A 590 10.07 -29.37 9.39
C ARG A 590 9.04 -28.42 8.78
N GLN A 591 7.85 -28.92 8.44
CA GLN A 591 6.68 -28.06 8.27
C GLN A 591 5.91 -28.12 9.59
N PRO A 592 5.71 -27.00 10.30
CA PRO A 592 4.92 -26.98 11.52
C PRO A 592 3.50 -27.51 11.29
N GLY A 593 2.92 -28.10 12.33
CA GLY A 593 1.52 -28.53 12.30
C GLY A 593 0.65 -27.48 12.92
N LEU A 594 -0.41 -27.06 12.23
CA LEU A 594 -1.44 -26.14 12.69
C LEU A 594 -2.68 -26.94 13.14
N GLU A 595 -3.18 -26.68 14.35
CA GLU A 595 -4.45 -27.25 14.83
C GLU A 595 -5.63 -26.38 14.34
N LEU A 596 -6.64 -27.01 13.72
CA LEU A 596 -7.79 -26.32 13.10
C LEU A 596 -9.11 -26.53 13.87
N GLY A 597 -9.05 -26.97 15.13
CA GLY A 597 -10.20 -27.28 15.97
C GLY A 597 -10.86 -28.64 15.71
N ASP A 598 -10.32 -29.46 14.81
CA ASP A 598 -10.81 -30.81 14.49
C ASP A 598 -10.09 -31.93 15.27
N GLY A 599 -9.15 -31.56 16.15
CA GLY A 599 -8.40 -32.49 16.98
C GLY A 599 -7.25 -33.19 16.25
N ILE A 600 -6.89 -32.76 15.05
CA ILE A 600 -5.68 -33.18 14.35
C ILE A 600 -4.87 -31.96 13.89
N TYR A 601 -3.58 -32.17 13.67
CA TYR A 601 -2.71 -31.16 13.08
C TYR A 601 -2.68 -31.29 11.55
N HIS A 602 -2.62 -30.14 10.88
CA HIS A 602 -2.50 -29.99 9.43
C HIS A 602 -1.19 -29.25 9.09
N PRO A 603 -0.56 -29.48 7.92
CA PRO A 603 0.67 -28.77 7.60
C PRO A 603 0.41 -27.26 7.45
N LEU A 604 1.19 -26.45 8.17
CA LEU A 604 1.03 -25.01 8.25
C LEU A 604 1.09 -24.37 6.86
N LEU A 605 0.02 -23.61 6.51
CA LEU A 605 -0.10 -22.82 5.28
C LEU A 605 0.11 -23.63 3.99
N ALA A 606 -0.21 -24.93 3.98
CA ALA A 606 0.04 -25.81 2.83
C ALA A 606 -0.62 -25.40 1.51
N SER A 607 -1.71 -24.62 1.56
CA SER A 607 -2.40 -24.07 0.39
C SER A 607 -1.88 -22.70 -0.05
N GLU A 608 -0.96 -22.10 0.71
CA GLU A 608 -0.58 -20.71 0.55
C GLU A 608 0.78 -20.55 -0.10
N THR A 609 0.88 -19.56 -0.99
CA THR A 609 2.17 -19.03 -1.42
C THR A 609 2.63 -17.98 -0.42
N VAL A 610 3.66 -18.29 0.36
CA VAL A 610 4.16 -17.43 1.44
C VAL A 610 5.27 -16.52 0.89
N THR A 611 4.91 -15.25 0.66
CA THR A 611 5.75 -14.25 -0.01
C THR A 611 6.63 -13.46 0.95
N ALA A 612 6.25 -13.38 2.22
CA ALA A 612 6.98 -12.63 3.24
C ALA A 612 6.86 -13.31 4.61
N ILE A 613 7.94 -13.27 5.40
CA ILE A 613 7.96 -13.72 6.79
C ILE A 613 8.72 -12.66 7.61
N ALA A 614 8.11 -12.18 8.68
CA ALA A 614 8.77 -11.37 9.70
C ALA A 614 8.56 -11.99 11.09
N VAL A 615 9.56 -11.87 11.95
CA VAL A 615 9.55 -12.45 13.30
C VAL A 615 9.48 -11.32 14.32
N ASP A 616 8.49 -11.35 15.21
CA ASP A 616 8.28 -10.27 16.18
C ASP A 616 9.03 -10.48 17.50
N GLY A 617 8.89 -9.52 18.42
CA GLY A 617 9.51 -9.53 19.76
C GLY A 617 9.17 -10.74 20.63
N GLY A 618 8.04 -11.42 20.37
CA GLY A 618 7.63 -12.64 21.06
C GLY A 618 7.91 -13.90 20.25
N ASN A 619 8.83 -13.83 19.29
CA ASN A 619 9.20 -14.91 18.36
C ASN A 619 8.02 -15.46 17.53
N ARG A 620 6.93 -14.71 17.38
CA ARG A 620 5.77 -15.08 16.55
C ARG A 620 6.04 -14.71 15.10
N LYS A 621 5.35 -15.38 14.18
CA LYS A 621 5.63 -15.30 12.75
C LYS A 621 4.51 -14.59 12.02
N TRP A 622 4.81 -13.43 11.46
CA TRP A 622 3.94 -12.72 10.51
C TRP A 622 4.21 -13.24 9.11
N CYS A 623 3.27 -13.99 8.54
CA CYS A 623 3.36 -14.60 7.23
C CYS A 623 2.45 -13.88 6.23
N GLY A 624 3.05 -13.19 5.26
CA GLY A 624 2.35 -12.60 4.13
C GLY A 624 2.19 -13.60 3.01
N THR A 625 1.05 -13.57 2.32
CA THR A 625 0.75 -14.48 1.23
C THR A 625 0.48 -13.76 -0.09
N LYS A 626 0.49 -14.52 -1.19
CA LYS A 626 0.19 -13.99 -2.52
C LYS A 626 -1.29 -13.63 -2.73
N ALA A 627 -2.22 -14.24 -1.98
CA ALA A 627 -3.65 -14.13 -2.29
C ALA A 627 -4.59 -14.12 -1.08
N ASN A 628 -4.11 -14.47 0.12
CA ASN A 628 -4.94 -14.64 1.32
C ASN A 628 -4.45 -13.74 2.47
N GLY A 629 -3.81 -12.61 2.17
CA GLY A 629 -3.46 -11.60 3.15
C GLY A 629 -2.35 -12.05 4.12
N VAL A 630 -2.50 -11.70 5.40
CA VAL A 630 -1.47 -11.84 6.43
C VAL A 630 -1.94 -12.74 7.56
N PHE A 631 -1.13 -13.72 7.92
CA PHE A 631 -1.33 -14.60 9.07
C PHE A 631 -0.34 -14.25 10.18
N LEU A 632 -0.80 -14.19 11.43
CA LEU A 632 0.07 -14.20 12.60
C LEU A 632 0.03 -15.60 13.23
N ILE A 633 1.18 -16.26 13.25
CA ILE A 633 1.35 -17.62 13.74
C ILE A 633 2.13 -17.60 15.06
N SER A 634 1.78 -18.50 15.99
CA SER A 634 2.52 -18.71 17.24
C SER A 634 3.99 -19.06 17.00
N GLU A 635 4.79 -18.90 18.04
CA GLU A 635 6.23 -19.17 18.02
C GLU A 635 6.59 -20.57 17.48
N ASP A 636 5.88 -21.60 17.93
CA ASP A 636 6.07 -23.01 17.54
C ASP A 636 5.48 -23.38 16.17
N GLY A 637 4.65 -22.49 15.60
CA GLY A 637 3.90 -22.77 14.38
C GLY A 637 2.58 -23.52 14.58
N GLU A 638 2.15 -23.74 15.83
CA GLU A 638 1.00 -24.62 16.14
C GLU A 638 -0.37 -23.94 16.10
N LYS A 639 -0.41 -22.61 16.18
CA LYS A 639 -1.65 -21.83 16.25
C LYS A 639 -1.63 -20.64 15.32
N GLU A 640 -2.74 -20.45 14.63
CA GLU A 640 -3.09 -19.19 14.00
C GLU A 640 -3.67 -18.26 15.08
N LEU A 641 -3.03 -17.11 15.27
CA LEU A 641 -3.39 -16.13 16.29
C LEU A 641 -4.27 -15.03 15.71
N GLU A 642 -3.97 -14.57 14.50
CA GLU A 642 -4.73 -13.57 13.75
C GLU A 642 -4.64 -13.85 12.25
N HIS A 643 -5.68 -13.46 11.50
CA HIS A 643 -5.70 -13.52 10.05
C HIS A 643 -6.36 -12.28 9.47
N PHE A 644 -5.61 -11.51 8.68
CA PHE A 644 -6.04 -10.28 8.05
C PHE A 644 -6.19 -10.44 6.55
N THR A 645 -7.35 -10.04 6.04
CA THR A 645 -7.72 -9.99 4.63
C THR A 645 -8.46 -8.68 4.37
N VAL A 646 -8.57 -8.28 3.10
CA VAL A 646 -9.37 -7.11 2.70
C VAL A 646 -10.85 -7.19 3.12
N ASP A 647 -11.37 -8.40 3.36
CA ASP A 647 -12.78 -8.62 3.72
C ASP A 647 -13.04 -8.47 5.23
N ASN A 648 -12.02 -8.66 6.08
CA ASN A 648 -12.16 -8.63 7.54
C ASN A 648 -11.29 -7.57 8.22
N SER A 649 -10.48 -6.82 7.48
CA SER A 649 -9.61 -5.78 8.03
C SER A 649 -9.36 -4.63 7.03
N PRO A 650 -8.76 -3.52 7.48
CA PRO A 650 -8.39 -2.40 6.61
C PRO A 650 -7.25 -2.68 5.61
N LEU A 651 -6.74 -3.91 5.52
CA LEU A 651 -5.66 -4.31 4.61
C LEU A 651 -5.97 -3.85 3.17
N LEU A 652 -4.96 -3.30 2.47
CA LEU A 652 -5.15 -2.69 1.16
C LEU A 652 -5.28 -3.72 0.03
N SER A 653 -4.61 -4.86 0.17
CA SER A 653 -4.67 -5.99 -0.77
C SER A 653 -4.26 -7.28 -0.07
N ASN A 654 -4.84 -8.40 -0.50
CA ASN A 654 -4.45 -9.73 -0.03
C ASN A 654 -3.13 -10.22 -0.64
N GLU A 655 -2.58 -9.53 -1.65
CA GLU A 655 -1.27 -9.80 -2.21
C GLU A 655 -0.19 -9.02 -1.44
N ILE A 656 0.51 -9.72 -0.56
CA ILE A 656 1.55 -9.17 0.31
C ILE A 656 2.91 -9.32 -0.36
N THR A 657 3.67 -8.24 -0.45
CA THR A 657 5.00 -8.23 -1.07
C THR A 657 6.13 -8.26 -0.04
N SER A 658 5.93 -7.65 1.12
CA SER A 658 6.96 -7.56 2.16
C SER A 658 6.34 -7.27 3.53
N ILE A 659 6.99 -7.74 4.60
CA ILE A 659 6.61 -7.44 5.99
C ILE A 659 7.87 -7.07 6.75
N VAL A 660 7.84 -5.98 7.51
CA VAL A 660 8.88 -5.60 8.47
C VAL A 660 8.25 -5.07 9.74
N ILE A 661 8.98 -5.13 10.86
CA ILE A 661 8.47 -4.79 12.18
C ILE A 661 9.37 -3.72 12.79
N ASN A 662 8.78 -2.64 13.29
CA ASN A 662 9.48 -1.72 14.18
C ASN A 662 9.49 -2.35 15.58
N ASP A 663 10.49 -3.16 15.86
CA ASP A 663 10.58 -3.93 17.10
C ASP A 663 10.49 -3.07 18.37
N GLN A 664 10.97 -1.82 18.33
CA GLN A 664 10.90 -0.90 19.47
C GLN A 664 9.45 -0.51 19.83
N ARG A 665 8.56 -0.46 18.84
CA ARG A 665 7.17 0.03 19.01
C ARG A 665 6.12 -1.06 18.82
N GLY A 666 6.47 -2.17 18.18
CA GLY A 666 5.55 -3.26 17.81
C GLY A 666 4.73 -2.97 16.56
N GLU A 667 5.07 -1.92 15.80
CA GLU A 667 4.36 -1.58 14.57
C GLU A 667 4.80 -2.50 13.43
N VAL A 668 3.86 -3.22 12.85
CA VAL A 668 4.09 -4.17 11.75
C VAL A 668 3.68 -3.50 10.45
N PHE A 669 4.62 -3.34 9.52
CA PHE A 669 4.38 -2.75 8.21
C PHE A 669 4.15 -3.84 7.16
N PHE A 670 3.09 -3.69 6.38
CA PHE A 670 2.71 -4.56 5.28
C PHE A 670 2.87 -3.81 3.95
N GLY A 671 3.83 -4.25 3.14
CA GLY A 671 3.87 -3.93 1.72
C GLY A 671 2.87 -4.79 0.99
N THR A 672 1.96 -4.16 0.25
CA THR A 672 0.93 -4.84 -0.54
C THR A 672 1.02 -4.40 -2.00
N SER A 673 0.31 -5.10 -2.89
CA SER A 673 0.19 -4.69 -4.30
C SER A 673 -0.44 -3.30 -4.48
N GLU A 674 -1.17 -2.79 -3.48
CA GLU A 674 -1.92 -1.52 -3.50
C GLU A 674 -1.30 -0.43 -2.59
N GLY A 675 -0.09 -0.66 -2.08
CA GLY A 675 0.65 0.29 -1.25
C GLY A 675 0.98 -0.21 0.15
N LEU A 676 1.35 0.74 1.02
CA LEU A 676 1.84 0.48 2.37
C LEU A 676 0.76 0.75 3.43
N ILE A 677 0.61 -0.18 4.36
CA ILE A 677 -0.24 -0.06 5.54
C ILE A 677 0.46 -0.69 6.75
N SER A 678 0.19 -0.22 7.97
CA SER A 678 0.70 -0.85 9.19
C SER A 678 -0.41 -1.23 10.16
N TYR A 679 -0.07 -2.18 11.03
CA TYR A 679 -0.88 -2.61 12.17
C TYR A 679 -0.05 -2.52 13.45
N MET A 680 -0.60 -1.93 14.50
CA MET A 680 0.06 -1.85 15.79
C MET A 680 -0.08 -3.17 16.55
N GLY A 681 0.96 -4.00 16.49
CA GLY A 681 1.06 -5.27 17.21
C GLY A 681 1.35 -5.08 18.70
N VAL A 682 1.18 -6.17 19.45
CA VAL A 682 1.46 -6.22 20.90
C VAL A 682 2.95 -6.42 21.19
N ALA A 683 3.63 -7.22 20.37
CA ALA A 683 4.99 -7.66 20.65
C ALA A 683 6.01 -6.57 20.36
N THR A 684 6.93 -6.34 21.29
CA THR A 684 8.06 -5.43 21.10
C THR A 684 9.35 -6.09 21.53
N GLU A 685 10.49 -5.50 21.17
CA GLU A 685 11.78 -5.94 21.68
C GLU A 685 11.79 -5.97 23.22
N PRO A 686 12.31 -7.03 23.84
CA PRO A 686 12.41 -7.11 25.29
C PRO A 686 13.52 -6.20 25.84
N GLU A 687 13.28 -5.63 27.02
CA GLU A 687 14.29 -4.90 27.76
C GLU A 687 15.24 -5.85 28.49
N LYS A 688 16.50 -5.42 28.70
CA LYS A 688 17.48 -6.19 29.48
C LYS A 688 17.18 -6.23 30.98
N ALA A 689 16.39 -5.29 31.46
CA ALA A 689 15.93 -5.15 32.84
C ALA A 689 14.63 -4.34 32.83
N PHE A 690 13.80 -4.46 33.87
CA PHE A 690 12.61 -3.63 33.99
C PHE A 690 12.94 -2.12 33.97
N THR A 691 12.59 -1.45 32.88
CA THR A 691 12.95 -0.04 32.63
C THR A 691 11.69 0.72 32.25
N ASP A 692 11.43 1.83 32.93
CA ASP A 692 10.26 2.70 32.70
C ASP A 692 8.95 1.92 32.55
N VAL A 693 8.70 0.94 33.44
CA VAL A 693 7.48 0.12 33.38
C VAL A 693 6.24 0.95 33.69
N TYR A 694 5.28 0.98 32.76
CA TYR A 694 3.97 1.58 32.97
C TYR A 694 2.84 0.78 32.29
N VAL A 695 1.61 1.11 32.70
CA VAL A 695 0.38 0.57 32.14
C VAL A 695 -0.35 1.68 31.40
N PHE A 696 -0.85 1.40 30.19
CA PHE A 696 -1.64 2.35 29.43
C PHE A 696 -2.85 1.68 28.75
N PRO A 697 -4.00 2.36 28.66
CA PRO A 697 -4.28 3.66 29.29
C PRO A 697 -4.38 3.55 30.82
N ASN A 698 -4.01 4.62 31.53
CA ASN A 698 -4.15 4.70 32.98
C ASN A 698 -4.50 6.14 33.41
N PRO A 699 -5.72 6.41 33.93
CA PRO A 699 -6.76 5.42 34.25
C PRO A 699 -7.43 4.83 32.99
N VAL A 700 -7.93 3.61 33.14
CA VAL A 700 -8.86 2.97 32.20
C VAL A 700 -10.26 3.52 32.49
N ARG A 701 -10.84 4.24 31.53
CA ARG A 701 -12.15 4.89 31.68
C ARG A 701 -13.30 4.01 31.21
N GLU A 702 -14.52 4.35 31.62
CA GLU A 702 -15.78 3.73 31.20
C GLU A 702 -15.98 3.72 29.68
N THR A 703 -15.39 4.70 28.99
CA THR A 703 -15.50 4.85 27.53
C THR A 703 -14.40 4.12 26.76
N TYR A 704 -13.49 3.42 27.42
CA TYR A 704 -12.37 2.73 26.77
C TYR A 704 -12.57 1.22 26.80
N ASP A 705 -12.83 0.61 25.65
CA ASP A 705 -13.02 -0.84 25.51
C ASP A 705 -11.81 -1.57 24.90
N GLY A 706 -10.75 -0.84 24.56
CA GLY A 706 -9.54 -1.37 23.95
C GLY A 706 -8.63 -2.16 24.91
N PRO A 707 -7.50 -2.69 24.38
CA PRO A 707 -6.53 -3.43 25.16
C PRO A 707 -5.74 -2.54 26.12
N ILE A 708 -5.54 -3.02 27.34
CA ILE A 708 -4.67 -2.41 28.35
C ILE A 708 -3.29 -3.05 28.23
N VAL A 709 -2.28 -2.24 28.00
CA VAL A 709 -0.92 -2.69 27.72
C VAL A 709 -0.03 -2.40 28.91
N VAL A 710 0.80 -3.37 29.27
CA VAL A 710 1.91 -3.22 30.22
C VAL A 710 3.21 -3.30 29.43
N THR A 711 4.07 -2.29 29.55
CA THR A 711 5.31 -2.15 28.77
C THR A 711 6.54 -1.91 29.64
N GLY A 712 7.73 -1.94 29.03
CA GLY A 712 9.03 -1.89 29.71
C GLY A 712 9.45 -3.23 30.31
N LEU A 713 8.92 -4.33 29.77
CA LEU A 713 9.10 -5.68 30.29
C LEU A 713 10.34 -6.35 29.72
N MET A 714 10.81 -7.38 30.42
CA MET A 714 11.86 -8.28 29.94
C MET A 714 11.25 -9.42 29.13
N GLU A 715 12.09 -10.14 28.40
CA GLU A 715 11.70 -11.38 27.73
C GLU A 715 11.14 -12.40 28.74
N ASP A 716 10.08 -13.13 28.35
CA ASP A 716 9.41 -14.14 29.18
C ASP A 716 8.98 -13.64 30.57
N THR A 717 8.53 -12.37 30.69
CA THR A 717 8.06 -11.82 31.97
C THR A 717 6.73 -12.48 32.37
N ASP A 718 6.66 -13.08 33.57
CA ASP A 718 5.44 -13.57 34.20
C ASP A 718 4.63 -12.39 34.78
N VAL A 719 3.45 -12.14 34.21
CA VAL A 719 2.59 -11.00 34.56
C VAL A 719 1.34 -11.50 35.26
N LYS A 720 1.14 -11.06 36.51
CA LYS A 720 -0.05 -11.36 37.31
C LYS A 720 -0.75 -10.08 37.73
N ILE A 721 -2.03 -9.95 37.39
CA ILE A 721 -2.84 -8.80 37.77
C ILE A 721 -3.84 -9.23 38.84
N THR A 722 -3.89 -8.51 39.96
CA THR A 722 -4.83 -8.76 41.05
C THR A 722 -5.66 -7.53 41.39
N ASP A 723 -6.81 -7.74 42.02
CA ASP A 723 -7.49 -6.66 42.76
C ASP A 723 -6.70 -6.30 44.03
N ILE A 724 -7.11 -5.24 44.74
CA ILE A 724 -6.48 -4.81 46.00
C ILE A 724 -6.64 -5.83 47.14
N SER A 725 -7.57 -6.78 47.00
CA SER A 725 -7.77 -7.87 47.96
C SER A 725 -6.85 -9.08 47.68
N GLY A 726 -6.08 -9.04 46.58
CA GLY A 726 -5.16 -10.09 46.15
C GLY A 726 -5.80 -11.19 45.30
N ASN A 727 -7.05 -11.03 44.84
CA ASN A 727 -7.67 -12.01 43.95
C ASN A 727 -7.06 -11.89 42.54
N LEU A 728 -6.63 -13.01 41.97
CA LEU A 728 -6.06 -13.05 40.62
C LEU A 728 -7.13 -12.77 39.56
N VAL A 729 -6.90 -11.73 38.78
CA VAL A 729 -7.80 -11.24 37.71
C VAL A 729 -7.31 -11.69 36.34
N PHE A 730 -6.00 -11.61 36.11
CA PHE A 730 -5.35 -11.97 34.85
C PHE A 730 -3.96 -12.53 35.11
N HIS A 731 -3.53 -13.47 34.25
CA HIS A 731 -2.20 -14.06 34.27
C HIS A 731 -1.78 -14.36 32.82
N GLY A 732 -0.58 -13.95 32.44
CA GLY A 732 0.03 -14.25 31.15
C GLY A 732 1.53 -13.99 31.15
N THR A 733 2.16 -14.26 30.01
CA THR A 733 3.59 -14.01 29.77
C THR A 733 3.75 -12.91 28.73
N SER A 734 4.77 -12.06 28.86
CA SER A 734 5.03 -11.00 27.87
C SER A 734 5.42 -11.55 26.50
N PHE A 735 5.04 -10.82 25.44
CA PHE A 735 5.50 -11.00 24.07
C PHE A 735 6.67 -10.04 23.85
N GLY A 736 7.88 -10.50 24.17
CA GLY A 736 9.04 -9.64 24.29
C GLY A 736 8.84 -8.60 25.40
N GLY A 737 8.91 -7.31 25.06
CA GLY A 737 8.86 -6.21 26.03
C GLY A 737 7.48 -5.79 26.53
N GLN A 738 6.40 -6.44 26.08
CA GLN A 738 5.02 -5.99 26.35
C GLN A 738 4.02 -7.14 26.53
N ILE A 739 2.92 -6.86 27.22
CA ILE A 739 1.74 -7.74 27.25
C ILE A 739 0.46 -6.90 27.14
N SER A 740 -0.56 -7.45 26.50
CA SER A 740 -1.90 -6.85 26.45
C SER A 740 -2.91 -7.63 27.29
N TRP A 741 -3.88 -6.91 27.83
CA TRP A 741 -4.99 -7.43 28.63
C TRP A 741 -6.29 -6.74 28.23
N ASP A 742 -7.37 -7.49 28.02
CA ASP A 742 -8.69 -6.99 27.60
C ASP A 742 -9.49 -6.27 28.71
N GLY A 743 -8.91 -6.13 29.90
CA GLY A 743 -9.56 -5.53 31.06
C GLY A 743 -10.67 -6.39 31.69
N LYS A 744 -10.80 -7.66 31.28
CA LYS A 744 -11.77 -8.61 31.84
C LYS A 744 -11.10 -9.54 32.85
N ASN A 745 -11.87 -9.96 33.85
CA ASN A 745 -11.43 -10.99 34.78
C ASN A 745 -11.55 -12.38 34.15
N ARG A 746 -11.06 -13.41 34.86
CA ARG A 746 -11.09 -14.83 34.42
C ARG A 746 -12.49 -15.38 34.09
N ASN A 747 -13.56 -14.71 34.51
CA ASN A 747 -14.94 -15.09 34.19
C ASN A 747 -15.47 -14.35 32.94
N GLY A 748 -14.63 -13.57 32.24
CA GLY A 748 -15.01 -12.78 31.07
C GLY A 748 -15.76 -11.49 31.39
N ASN A 749 -15.88 -11.10 32.67
CA ASN A 749 -16.55 -9.87 33.08
C ASN A 749 -15.57 -8.71 33.15
N ARG A 750 -15.96 -7.53 32.65
CA ARG A 750 -15.16 -6.30 32.77
C ARG A 750 -14.86 -6.00 34.23
N CYS A 751 -13.61 -5.64 34.52
CA CYS A 751 -13.17 -5.30 35.87
C CYS A 751 -13.91 -4.08 36.43
N HIS A 752 -14.30 -4.11 37.70
CA HIS A 752 -14.99 -3.00 38.37
C HIS A 752 -14.05 -1.84 38.71
N THR A 753 -14.63 -0.68 39.05
CA THR A 753 -13.91 0.53 39.48
C THR A 753 -13.01 0.20 40.67
N GLY A 754 -11.73 0.53 40.57
CA GLY A 754 -10.75 0.19 41.60
C GLY A 754 -9.32 0.20 41.10
N VAL A 755 -8.39 0.04 42.05
CA VAL A 755 -6.96 -0.10 41.76
C VAL A 755 -6.63 -1.59 41.66
N TYR A 756 -5.96 -1.96 40.58
CA TYR A 756 -5.42 -3.29 40.34
C TYR A 756 -3.89 -3.25 40.41
N LEU A 757 -3.31 -4.27 41.01
CA LEU A 757 -1.85 -4.43 41.15
C LEU A 757 -1.35 -5.35 40.05
N VAL A 758 -0.27 -4.95 39.38
CA VAL A 758 0.38 -5.71 38.31
C VAL A 758 1.74 -6.16 38.85
N PHE A 759 1.87 -7.46 39.11
CA PHE A 759 3.09 -8.11 39.55
C PHE A 759 3.84 -8.66 38.34
N LEU A 760 5.14 -8.37 38.28
CA LEU A 760 6.03 -8.73 37.19
C LEU A 760 7.21 -9.50 37.77
N ASN A 761 7.51 -10.67 37.21
CA ASN A 761 8.70 -11.44 37.54
C ASN A 761 9.38 -11.88 36.26
N ASN A 762 10.71 -11.80 36.20
CA ASN A 762 11.46 -12.43 35.12
C ASN A 762 11.36 -13.97 35.22
N LYS A 763 11.78 -14.69 34.17
CA LYS A 763 11.71 -16.17 34.07
C LYS A 763 12.35 -16.90 35.26
N THR A 764 13.39 -16.35 35.88
CA THR A 764 14.08 -16.94 37.05
C THR A 764 13.46 -16.53 38.39
N GLY A 765 12.62 -15.50 38.42
CA GLY A 765 12.04 -14.90 39.63
C GLY A 765 13.02 -14.05 40.44
N GLU A 766 14.19 -13.71 39.89
CA GLU A 766 15.22 -12.92 40.56
C GLU A 766 14.96 -11.41 40.47
N GLU A 767 14.39 -10.96 39.36
CA GLU A 767 13.97 -9.57 39.18
C GLU A 767 12.45 -9.49 39.29
N THR A 768 11.98 -8.54 40.11
CA THR A 768 10.55 -8.33 40.35
C THR A 768 10.21 -6.84 40.34
N LEU A 769 9.03 -6.51 39.82
CA LEU A 769 8.50 -5.15 39.85
C LEU A 769 6.99 -5.20 40.08
N VAL A 770 6.46 -4.16 40.75
CA VAL A 770 5.01 -3.98 40.92
C VAL A 770 4.60 -2.61 40.40
N THR A 771 3.61 -2.59 39.52
CA THR A 771 2.94 -1.37 39.07
C THR A 771 1.44 -1.45 39.34
N LYS A 772 0.68 -0.41 38.98
CA LYS A 772 -0.76 -0.33 39.26
C LYS A 772 -1.53 0.34 38.13
N VAL A 773 -2.77 -0.09 37.96
CA VAL A 773 -3.73 0.50 37.02
C VAL A 773 -5.03 0.83 37.73
N LEU A 774 -5.60 2.00 37.43
CA LEU A 774 -6.89 2.45 37.96
C LEU A 774 -7.98 2.26 36.92
N PHE A 775 -9.05 1.55 37.26
CA PHE A 775 -10.30 1.54 36.50
C PHE A 775 -11.26 2.57 37.09
N ILE A 776 -11.87 3.38 36.21
CA ILE A 776 -12.92 4.34 36.52
C ILE A 776 -14.12 3.95 35.66
N HIS A 777 -15.26 3.72 36.31
CA HIS A 777 -16.56 3.52 35.66
C HIS A 777 -17.57 4.53 36.11
#